data_AF-A0A424FNT0-F1
#
_entry.id   AF-A0A424FNT0-F1
#
_cell.length_a   1.000
_cell.length_b   1.000
_cell.length_c   1.000
_cell.angle_alpha   90.00
_cell.angle_beta   90.00
_cell.angle_gamma   90.00
#
_symmetry.space_group_name_H-M   'P 1'
#
loop_
_entity.id
_entity.type
_entity.pdbx_description
1 polymer ?
#
loop_
_entity_poly.entity_id
_entity_poly.type
_entity_poly.pdbx_seq_one_letter_code
_entity_poly.pdbx_strand_id
1 'polypeptide(L)'
;MPKIKKLKYISLFSGAGLGCFGFKQEGFECVATVEIMEKRLKFQKFNNKCKFESGYIGDDISYSSTKKKINTELDKWSICKQNPLNVLIATPPCQGMSVANHKKGNELIRNSLIVESIKWVMEIQPKFFVFENVRSFLKTPCTDIDGENRKIGEAIELNLSGKYNILPTIINFKYYGCPSSRTRTIVLGVRKDLKEVTPYDILPAFNENTLTLRNTIGHLKPLENMGDISSEDIYHNFKNYSPAMLDWIRNIKEGESSFDNEDPEKIPHKKNGPLMIFNANKNGDKYRRQYWDKVAPCIHTRNDIISSQNTIHPKDNRVFSIREVMLMMSIPNNFSWTDTSFEELNRLSLSEKKSFLTQNEMTIRHSLGEGVPTIIFQQIAKKIKQYLDTRPLDLTIIKKIIEKFNLKDPGILHQFIIDKVGDHSYASLSKIAELANTERTDNAAYYTRQDICYSIVNELPSAQKHKIFRILEPSIGVGNFLPLLIEKYRHVGQVIIDVVDIDSNSLKTFSLLNQSLNIPHNFKINVINDDFLLHHFENKYDLVIGNPPYKKLTLTNSKLDEYKRKAFNYDTNNVFSFFIEKALRLGNIVALIAPKSLISTPEFNKTRYLLQSKNILKIVDYGEDGFKGVKIETISLIISSKPKKPYNRIKIESYITKQVYFKDQEYVTSDKFPYWLLYRNEFFDTVSCRLKFNVFSAFRDRQIKKVHTKSQGKIRVLKSRNIASNKIVNIDQYDCYVDDTSNLTVAKYINHEHAILIPNLTYNPRACFLPKETITDGSVAILTIKNGNRKITESDLQYYSTAEYKKFYTIARNYGTRSLNIDKNSVFFFGILQQ
;
A
#
# COMPACT_ATOMS: atom_id res chain seq x y z
N MET A 1 -37.07 8.34 -3.33
CA MET A 1 -35.85 7.51 -3.23
C MET A 1 -34.63 8.42 -3.27
N PRO A 2 -33.68 8.34 -2.32
CA PRO A 2 -32.44 9.12 -2.41
C PRO A 2 -31.66 8.70 -3.67
N LYS A 3 -31.32 9.66 -4.54
CA LYS A 3 -30.52 9.40 -5.75
C LYS A 3 -29.22 8.71 -5.36
N ILE A 4 -29.00 7.49 -5.84
CA ILE A 4 -27.73 6.78 -5.67
C ILE A 4 -26.63 7.67 -6.25
N LYS A 5 -25.71 8.13 -5.40
CA LYS A 5 -24.61 9.02 -5.80
C LYS A 5 -23.64 8.21 -6.66
N LYS A 6 -23.63 8.47 -7.97
CA LYS A 6 -22.74 7.78 -8.91
C LYS A 6 -21.27 8.02 -8.57
N LEU A 7 -20.47 6.96 -8.74
CA LEU A 7 -19.03 6.98 -8.52
C LEU A 7 -18.32 7.67 -9.69
N LYS A 8 -17.22 8.37 -9.41
CA LYS A 8 -16.54 9.25 -10.37
C LYS A 8 -15.10 8.82 -10.62
N TYR A 9 -14.64 8.92 -11.86
CA TYR A 9 -13.25 8.63 -12.21
C TYR A 9 -12.65 9.61 -13.23
N ILE A 10 -11.32 9.68 -13.26
CA ILE A 10 -10.53 10.34 -14.32
C ILE A 10 -9.67 9.29 -15.02
N SER A 11 -9.47 9.46 -16.32
CA SER A 11 -8.62 8.58 -17.14
C SER A 11 -7.54 9.40 -17.87
N LEU A 12 -6.28 9.17 -17.50
CA LEU A 12 -5.11 9.79 -18.12
C LEU A 12 -4.49 8.82 -19.13
N PHE A 13 -4.02 9.34 -20.28
CA PHE A 13 -3.47 8.55 -21.38
C PHE A 13 -4.45 7.48 -21.88
N SER A 14 -5.70 7.90 -22.08
CA SER A 14 -6.86 7.03 -22.09
C SER A 14 -7.04 6.14 -23.33
N GLY A 15 -6.25 6.34 -24.39
CA GLY A 15 -6.35 5.57 -25.63
C GLY A 15 -7.74 5.70 -26.26
N ALA A 16 -8.26 4.61 -26.83
CA ALA A 16 -9.65 4.55 -27.29
C ALA A 16 -10.67 4.34 -26.15
N GLY A 17 -10.23 4.27 -24.88
CA GLY A 17 -11.10 4.04 -23.74
C GLY A 17 -11.54 2.59 -23.52
N LEU A 18 -10.91 1.60 -24.16
CA LEU A 18 -11.30 0.18 -24.09
C LEU A 18 -11.39 -0.38 -22.66
N GLY A 19 -10.33 -0.19 -21.86
CA GLY A 19 -10.35 -0.60 -20.45
C GLY A 19 -11.36 0.22 -19.64
N CYS A 20 -11.45 1.52 -19.88
CA CYS A 20 -12.35 2.42 -19.16
C CYS A 20 -13.83 2.14 -19.43
N PHE A 21 -14.15 1.48 -20.54
CA PHE A 21 -15.50 1.01 -20.81
C PHE A 21 -16.00 0.05 -19.71
N GLY A 22 -15.10 -0.69 -19.06
CA GLY A 22 -15.43 -1.54 -17.90
C GLY A 22 -15.92 -0.72 -16.70
N PHE A 23 -15.32 0.44 -16.44
CA PHE A 23 -15.82 1.37 -15.40
C PHE A 23 -17.21 1.92 -15.75
N LYS A 24 -17.45 2.21 -17.04
CA LYS A 24 -18.76 2.62 -17.52
C LYS A 24 -19.81 1.51 -17.33
N GLN A 25 -19.48 0.25 -17.62
CA GLN A 25 -20.36 -0.90 -17.41
C GLN A 25 -20.76 -1.06 -15.94
N GLU A 26 -19.87 -0.72 -15.00
CA GLU A 26 -20.16 -0.75 -13.56
C GLU A 26 -20.87 0.52 -13.04
N GLY A 27 -21.15 1.49 -13.91
CA GLY A 27 -21.94 2.69 -13.62
C GLY A 27 -21.14 3.90 -13.12
N PHE A 28 -19.81 3.93 -13.32
CA PHE A 28 -18.98 5.09 -12.98
C PHE A 28 -19.13 6.20 -14.03
N GLU A 29 -19.09 7.46 -13.58
CA GLU A 29 -19.09 8.65 -14.43
C GLU A 29 -17.66 9.15 -14.64
N CYS A 30 -17.26 9.32 -15.91
CA CYS A 30 -15.97 9.90 -16.25
C CYS A 30 -16.05 11.42 -16.13
N VAL A 31 -15.24 11.98 -15.22
CA VAL A 31 -15.10 13.42 -14.99
C VAL A 31 -14.31 14.04 -16.14
N ALA A 32 -13.15 13.48 -16.44
CA ALA A 32 -12.29 13.90 -17.53
C ALA A 32 -11.52 12.71 -18.09
N THR A 33 -11.28 12.75 -19.39
CA THR A 33 -10.43 11.80 -20.10
C THR A 33 -9.42 12.56 -20.94
N VAL A 34 -8.14 12.18 -20.84
CA VAL A 34 -7.04 12.87 -21.52
C VAL A 34 -6.40 11.90 -22.52
N GLU A 35 -6.39 12.28 -23.79
CA GLU A 35 -5.82 11.51 -24.89
C GLU A 35 -5.35 12.46 -25.99
N ILE A 36 -4.10 12.34 -26.43
CA ILE A 36 -3.53 13.26 -27.42
C ILE A 36 -4.07 13.02 -28.83
N MET A 37 -4.50 11.78 -29.15
CA MET A 37 -5.01 11.44 -30.47
C MET A 37 -6.52 11.65 -30.60
N GLU A 38 -6.92 12.70 -31.33
CA GLU A 38 -8.33 13.05 -31.55
C GLU A 38 -9.17 11.88 -32.12
N LYS A 39 -8.61 11.07 -33.03
CA LYS A 39 -9.32 9.89 -33.57
C LYS A 39 -9.72 8.89 -32.48
N ARG A 40 -8.88 8.70 -31.47
CA ARG A 40 -9.18 7.80 -30.33
C ARG A 40 -10.17 8.44 -29.37
N LEU A 41 -10.08 9.75 -29.19
CA LEU A 41 -11.04 10.51 -28.39
C LEU A 41 -12.45 10.45 -29.00
N LYS A 42 -12.58 10.48 -30.33
CA LYS A 42 -13.86 10.24 -31.03
C LYS A 42 -14.48 8.88 -30.69
N PHE A 43 -13.70 7.80 -30.64
CA PHE A 43 -14.21 6.50 -30.18
C PHE A 43 -14.78 6.57 -28.76
N GLN A 44 -14.15 7.33 -27.86
CA GLN A 44 -14.68 7.55 -26.51
C GLN A 44 -16.01 8.33 -26.52
N LYS A 45 -16.18 9.28 -27.44
CA LYS A 45 -17.43 10.04 -27.63
C LYS A 45 -18.57 9.16 -28.14
N PHE A 46 -18.33 8.30 -29.13
CA PHE A 46 -19.33 7.32 -29.60
C PHE A 46 -19.83 6.41 -28.49
N ASN A 47 -18.93 6.11 -27.53
CA ASN A 47 -19.26 5.34 -26.35
C ASN A 47 -19.76 6.19 -25.18
N ASN A 48 -20.09 7.47 -25.35
CA ASN A 48 -20.60 8.37 -24.31
C ASN A 48 -19.82 8.24 -22.99
N LYS A 49 -18.48 8.26 -23.05
CA LYS A 49 -17.62 8.00 -21.90
C LYS A 49 -17.72 9.10 -20.85
N CYS A 50 -17.54 10.36 -21.26
CA CYS A 50 -17.71 11.53 -20.41
C CYS A 50 -19.13 12.07 -20.54
N LYS A 51 -19.69 12.55 -19.43
CA LYS A 51 -21.02 13.17 -19.39
C LYS A 51 -21.04 14.54 -20.09
N PHE A 52 -19.95 15.28 -19.97
CA PHE A 52 -19.82 16.62 -20.57
C PHE A 52 -18.78 16.59 -21.69
N GLU A 53 -19.04 17.35 -22.75
CA GLU A 53 -18.12 17.46 -23.88
C GLU A 53 -16.75 18.04 -23.46
N SER A 54 -16.76 18.99 -22.52
CA SER A 54 -15.55 19.57 -21.92
C SER A 54 -14.67 18.56 -21.17
N GLY A 55 -15.22 17.38 -20.84
CA GLY A 55 -14.48 16.27 -20.23
C GLY A 55 -13.64 15.47 -21.23
N TYR A 56 -13.77 15.68 -22.54
CA TYR A 56 -12.92 15.06 -23.56
C TYR A 56 -11.73 15.99 -23.89
N ILE A 57 -10.56 15.69 -23.34
CA ILE A 57 -9.39 16.56 -23.43
C ILE A 57 -8.37 15.97 -24.43
N GLY A 58 -8.42 16.49 -25.65
CA GLY A 58 -7.54 16.15 -26.77
C GLY A 58 -6.19 16.88 -26.76
N ASP A 59 -5.33 16.65 -25.77
CA ASP A 59 -4.13 17.47 -25.55
C ASP A 59 -2.99 16.72 -24.83
N ASP A 60 -1.78 17.28 -24.84
CA ASP A 60 -0.64 16.77 -24.06
C ASP A 60 -0.82 17.14 -22.58
N ILE A 61 -0.82 16.13 -21.70
CA ILE A 61 -1.05 16.30 -20.26
C ILE A 61 0.02 17.15 -19.56
N SER A 62 1.22 17.27 -20.15
CA SER A 62 2.33 18.05 -19.57
C SER A 62 2.07 19.56 -19.64
N TYR A 63 1.26 20.02 -20.59
CA TYR A 63 0.98 21.45 -20.80
C TYR A 63 0.12 22.06 -19.69
N SER A 64 0.43 23.30 -19.33
CA SER A 64 -0.32 24.07 -18.33
C SER A 64 -1.78 24.31 -18.75
N SER A 65 -2.03 24.51 -20.05
CA SER A 65 -3.37 24.61 -20.63
C SER A 65 -4.21 23.36 -20.37
N THR A 66 -3.63 22.18 -20.58
CA THR A 66 -4.27 20.88 -20.32
C THR A 66 -4.58 20.70 -18.83
N LYS A 67 -3.64 21.06 -17.96
CA LYS A 67 -3.83 21.02 -16.50
C LYS A 67 -4.99 21.92 -16.07
N LYS A 68 -5.10 23.11 -16.64
CA LYS A 68 -6.22 24.03 -16.40
C LYS A 68 -7.57 23.42 -16.83
N LYS A 69 -7.63 22.75 -17.98
CA LYS A 69 -8.85 22.04 -18.46
C LYS A 69 -9.27 20.94 -17.47
N ILE A 70 -8.31 20.13 -16.99
CA ILE A 70 -8.59 19.08 -15.98
C ILE A 70 -9.11 19.71 -14.68
N ASN A 71 -8.47 20.77 -14.18
CA ASN A 71 -8.92 21.47 -12.98
C ASN A 71 -10.32 22.10 -13.14
N THR A 72 -10.64 22.64 -14.31
CA THR A 72 -11.99 23.15 -14.61
C THR A 72 -13.04 22.05 -14.52
N GLU A 73 -12.74 20.83 -14.98
CA GLU A 73 -13.65 19.69 -14.79
C GLU A 73 -13.72 19.24 -13.33
N LEU A 74 -12.60 19.21 -12.59
CA LEU A 74 -12.62 18.92 -11.16
C LEU A 74 -13.55 19.88 -10.40
N ASP A 75 -13.46 21.18 -10.69
CA ASP A 75 -14.31 22.22 -10.10
C ASP A 75 -15.78 22.06 -10.48
N LYS A 76 -16.05 21.84 -11.78
CA LYS A 76 -17.41 21.61 -12.31
C LYS A 76 -18.10 20.41 -11.68
N TRP A 77 -17.34 19.36 -11.37
CA TRP A 77 -17.83 18.17 -10.67
C TRP A 77 -17.78 18.27 -9.14
N SER A 78 -17.34 19.43 -8.63
CA SER A 78 -17.12 19.76 -7.22
C SER A 78 -16.25 18.72 -6.52
N ILE A 79 -15.17 18.29 -7.17
CA ILE A 79 -14.22 17.34 -6.59
C ILE A 79 -13.37 18.08 -5.55
N CYS A 80 -13.51 17.68 -4.29
CA CYS A 80 -12.82 18.29 -3.17
C CYS A 80 -12.67 17.27 -2.03
N LYS A 81 -12.11 17.68 -0.88
CA LYS A 81 -11.93 16.78 0.27
C LYS A 81 -13.26 16.17 0.77
N GLN A 82 -14.35 16.93 0.74
CA GLN A 82 -15.70 16.48 1.14
C GLN A 82 -16.39 15.65 0.05
N ASN A 83 -15.93 15.73 -1.19
CA ASN A 83 -16.45 15.00 -2.34
C ASN A 83 -15.29 14.45 -3.19
N PRO A 84 -14.48 13.54 -2.64
CA PRO A 84 -13.24 13.12 -3.28
C PRO A 84 -13.53 12.29 -4.54
N LEU A 85 -12.64 12.38 -5.53
CA LEU A 85 -12.66 11.50 -6.69
C LEU A 85 -12.54 10.03 -6.23
N ASN A 86 -13.33 9.13 -6.81
CA ASN A 86 -13.26 7.73 -6.43
C ASN A 86 -12.02 7.07 -7.03
N VAL A 87 -11.78 7.23 -8.33
CA VAL A 87 -10.69 6.51 -9.02
C VAL A 87 -9.94 7.41 -9.98
N LEU A 88 -8.61 7.34 -9.98
CA LEU A 88 -7.76 7.85 -11.05
C LEU A 88 -7.10 6.69 -11.78
N ILE A 89 -7.26 6.63 -13.10
CA ILE A 89 -6.64 5.61 -13.95
C ILE A 89 -5.59 6.30 -14.82
N ALA A 90 -4.41 5.70 -14.94
CA ALA A 90 -3.39 6.15 -15.89
C ALA A 90 -2.75 4.98 -16.63
N THR A 91 -2.63 5.11 -17.95
CA THR A 91 -1.97 4.14 -18.84
C THR A 91 -0.88 4.83 -19.67
N PRO A 92 0.16 5.40 -19.03
CA PRO A 92 1.15 6.23 -19.72
C PRO A 92 1.93 5.42 -20.77
N PRO A 93 2.32 6.06 -21.89
CA PRO A 93 2.96 5.38 -23.01
C PRO A 93 4.32 4.77 -22.61
N CYS A 94 4.63 3.60 -23.18
CA CYS A 94 5.79 2.78 -22.81
C CYS A 94 6.85 2.65 -23.91
N GLN A 95 6.87 3.54 -24.91
CA GLN A 95 7.65 3.36 -26.14
C GLN A 95 9.18 3.23 -25.91
N GLY A 96 9.72 3.78 -24.82
CA GLY A 96 11.13 3.61 -24.42
C GLY A 96 11.41 2.37 -23.55
N MET A 97 10.38 1.61 -23.16
CA MET A 97 10.48 0.50 -22.19
C MET A 97 10.32 -0.90 -22.82
N SER A 98 9.96 -0.95 -24.11
CA SER A 98 9.71 -2.20 -24.83
C SER A 98 11.00 -2.75 -25.45
N VAL A 99 11.23 -4.06 -25.31
CA VAL A 99 12.41 -4.78 -25.81
C VAL A 99 12.66 -4.52 -27.31
N ALA A 100 11.62 -4.21 -28.09
CA ALA A 100 11.69 -3.97 -29.53
C ALA A 100 12.18 -2.56 -29.94
N ASN A 101 12.20 -1.56 -29.04
CA ASN A 101 12.39 -0.14 -29.38
C ASN A 101 13.54 0.59 -28.65
N HIS A 102 14.47 -0.13 -28.02
CA HIS A 102 15.60 0.38 -27.20
C HIS A 102 16.63 1.31 -27.91
N LYS A 103 16.30 1.99 -29.02
CA LYS A 103 17.27 2.67 -29.90
C LYS A 103 16.91 4.12 -30.26
N LYS A 104 16.17 4.88 -29.44
CA LYS A 104 15.90 6.30 -29.74
C LYS A 104 16.17 7.19 -28.51
N GLY A 105 17.21 8.03 -28.54
CA GLY A 105 17.79 8.81 -27.43
C GLY A 105 16.89 9.78 -26.61
N ASN A 106 15.56 9.70 -26.68
CA ASN A 106 14.59 10.46 -25.88
C ASN A 106 13.80 9.59 -24.87
N GLU A 107 14.33 8.43 -24.47
CA GLU A 107 13.61 7.48 -23.62
C GLU A 107 13.30 8.03 -22.23
N LEU A 108 14.24 8.77 -21.62
CA LEU A 108 14.09 9.31 -20.26
C LEU A 108 12.90 10.28 -20.16
N ILE A 109 12.79 11.24 -21.09
CA ILE A 109 11.69 12.22 -21.13
C ILE A 109 10.33 11.51 -21.28
N ARG A 110 10.25 10.51 -22.16
CA ARG A 110 9.00 9.74 -22.38
C ARG A 110 8.64 8.88 -21.17
N ASN A 111 9.64 8.26 -20.53
CA ASN A 111 9.44 7.47 -19.33
C ASN A 111 8.96 8.36 -18.16
N SER A 112 9.32 9.64 -18.13
CA SER A 112 8.88 10.61 -17.12
C SER A 112 7.41 11.03 -17.25
N LEU A 113 6.65 10.61 -18.27
CA LEU A 113 5.20 10.88 -18.34
C LEU A 113 4.39 10.24 -17.19
N ILE A 114 4.92 9.18 -16.57
CA ILE A 114 4.33 8.64 -15.33
C ILE A 114 4.36 9.67 -14.20
N VAL A 115 5.34 10.58 -14.18
CA VAL A 115 5.49 11.58 -13.12
C VAL A 115 4.35 12.59 -13.16
N GLU A 116 3.80 12.89 -14.34
CA GLU A 116 2.56 13.68 -14.42
C GLU A 116 1.38 12.92 -13.78
N SER A 117 1.31 11.60 -13.90
CA SER A 117 0.28 10.80 -13.20
C SER A 117 0.49 10.82 -11.68
N ILE A 118 1.73 10.75 -11.21
CA ILE A 118 2.07 10.85 -9.77
C ILE A 118 1.64 12.22 -9.23
N LYS A 119 1.98 13.32 -9.93
CA LYS A 119 1.56 14.68 -9.57
C LYS A 119 0.04 14.79 -9.46
N TRP A 120 -0.70 14.25 -10.42
CA TRP A 120 -2.17 14.25 -10.36
C TRP A 120 -2.74 13.44 -9.20
N VAL A 121 -2.16 12.29 -8.86
CA VAL A 121 -2.58 11.53 -7.66
C VAL A 121 -2.28 12.31 -6.38
N MET A 122 -1.17 13.04 -6.30
CA MET A 122 -0.81 13.88 -5.15
C MET A 122 -1.74 15.08 -4.98
N GLU A 123 -2.12 15.72 -6.08
CA GLU A 123 -3.00 16.89 -6.13
C GLU A 123 -4.46 16.50 -5.83
N ILE A 124 -5.02 15.56 -6.60
CA ILE A 124 -6.43 15.16 -6.53
C ILE A 124 -6.72 14.32 -5.28
N GLN A 125 -5.74 13.53 -4.84
CA GLN A 125 -5.87 12.55 -3.76
C GLN A 125 -7.09 11.62 -3.92
N PRO A 126 -7.25 10.90 -5.05
CA PRO A 126 -8.38 10.00 -5.25
C PRO A 126 -8.47 8.91 -4.17
N LYS A 127 -9.65 8.33 -3.95
CA LYS A 127 -9.79 7.18 -3.02
C LYS A 127 -8.94 5.98 -3.48
N PHE A 128 -8.90 5.76 -4.79
CA PHE A 128 -8.14 4.70 -5.44
C PHE A 128 -7.37 5.23 -6.64
N PHE A 129 -6.23 4.63 -6.95
CA PHE A 129 -5.59 4.83 -8.25
C PHE A 129 -5.20 3.49 -8.89
N VAL A 130 -5.16 3.48 -10.22
CA VAL A 130 -4.77 2.32 -11.03
C VAL A 130 -3.78 2.79 -12.09
N PHE A 131 -2.55 2.31 -12.02
CA PHE A 131 -1.60 2.43 -13.13
C PHE A 131 -1.47 1.08 -13.84
N GLU A 132 -1.56 1.07 -15.16
CA GLU A 132 -1.29 -0.12 -15.97
C GLU A 132 -0.17 0.18 -16.96
N ASN A 133 0.73 -0.80 -17.13
CA ASN A 133 1.83 -0.70 -18.07
C ASN A 133 2.49 -2.06 -18.38
N VAL A 134 3.53 -2.07 -19.22
CA VAL A 134 4.32 -3.25 -19.59
C VAL A 134 5.08 -3.87 -18.39
N ARG A 135 5.53 -5.12 -18.55
CA ARG A 135 6.22 -5.89 -17.50
C ARG A 135 7.49 -5.22 -16.94
N SER A 136 8.23 -4.48 -17.77
CA SER A 136 9.48 -3.80 -17.39
C SER A 136 9.25 -2.50 -16.59
N PHE A 137 8.01 -1.99 -16.56
CA PHE A 137 7.64 -0.65 -16.11
C PHE A 137 8.31 -0.19 -14.81
N LEU A 138 8.19 -0.96 -13.73
CA LEU A 138 8.69 -0.53 -12.41
C LEU A 138 10.22 -0.43 -12.34
N LYS A 139 10.93 -1.09 -13.26
CA LYS A 139 12.40 -1.12 -13.31
C LYS A 139 12.98 -0.07 -14.24
N THR A 140 12.14 0.57 -15.06
CA THR A 140 12.54 1.60 -16.01
C THR A 140 12.96 2.88 -15.26
N PRO A 141 14.04 3.57 -15.67
CA PRO A 141 14.41 4.86 -15.11
C PRO A 141 13.47 5.99 -15.59
N CYS A 142 13.18 6.94 -14.70
CA CYS A 142 12.50 8.20 -14.95
C CYS A 142 13.17 9.33 -14.14
N THR A 143 12.95 10.57 -14.56
CA THR A 143 13.28 11.77 -13.77
C THR A 143 12.10 12.10 -12.86
N ASP A 144 12.26 11.92 -11.56
CA ASP A 144 11.20 12.13 -10.57
C ASP A 144 10.87 13.62 -10.34
N ILE A 145 9.89 13.92 -9.48
CA ILE A 145 9.39 15.26 -9.16
C ILE A 145 10.49 16.18 -8.65
N ASP A 146 11.49 15.63 -7.96
CA ASP A 146 12.65 16.35 -7.42
C ASP A 146 13.78 16.56 -8.44
N GLY A 147 13.61 16.08 -9.68
CA GLY A 147 14.62 16.18 -10.74
C GLY A 147 15.65 15.04 -10.74
N GLU A 148 15.59 14.13 -9.78
CA GLU A 148 16.54 13.03 -9.66
C GLU A 148 16.10 11.82 -10.49
N ASN A 149 17.08 11.14 -11.11
CA ASN A 149 16.82 9.93 -11.88
C ASN A 149 16.71 8.70 -10.95
N ARG A 150 15.60 7.98 -11.04
CA ARG A 150 15.34 6.75 -10.27
C ARG A 150 14.42 5.81 -11.02
N LYS A 151 14.23 4.60 -10.51
CA LYS A 151 13.25 3.69 -11.12
C LYS A 151 11.83 4.18 -10.87
N ILE A 152 10.93 3.94 -11.81
CA ILE A 152 9.51 4.32 -11.67
C ILE A 152 8.88 3.74 -10.41
N GLY A 153 9.22 2.50 -10.04
CA GLY A 153 8.74 1.90 -8.78
C GLY A 153 9.16 2.70 -7.55
N GLU A 154 10.40 3.20 -7.53
CA GLU A 154 10.95 4.02 -6.43
C GLU A 154 10.28 5.41 -6.41
N ALA A 155 10.03 6.02 -7.57
CA ALA A 155 9.30 7.29 -7.68
C ALA A 155 7.86 7.17 -7.17
N ILE A 156 7.13 6.12 -7.56
CA ILE A 156 5.78 5.83 -7.04
C ILE A 156 5.83 5.67 -5.52
N GLU A 157 6.81 4.90 -5.02
CA GLU A 157 6.93 4.59 -3.61
C GLU A 157 7.18 5.83 -2.75
N LEU A 158 8.16 6.65 -3.14
CA LEU A 158 8.56 7.87 -2.42
C LEU A 158 7.44 8.91 -2.37
N ASN A 159 6.75 9.11 -3.49
CA ASN A 159 5.78 10.20 -3.61
C ASN A 159 4.37 9.81 -3.13
N LEU A 160 3.97 8.54 -3.24
CA LEU A 160 2.58 8.12 -3.01
C LEU A 160 2.40 7.24 -1.76
N SER A 161 3.38 6.43 -1.34
CA SER A 161 3.17 5.46 -0.24
C SER A 161 2.91 6.12 1.11
N GLY A 162 3.32 7.39 1.29
CA GLY A 162 2.98 8.15 2.50
C GLY A 162 1.46 8.32 2.72
N LYS A 163 0.68 8.35 1.62
CA LYS A 163 -0.78 8.54 1.64
C LYS A 163 -1.58 7.32 1.17
N TYR A 164 -0.94 6.37 0.49
CA TYR A 164 -1.58 5.19 -0.10
C TYR A 164 -0.92 3.89 0.32
N ASN A 165 -1.72 2.86 0.50
CA ASN A 165 -1.29 1.47 0.43
C ASN A 165 -1.19 1.09 -1.05
N ILE A 166 -0.03 0.64 -1.52
CA ILE A 166 0.26 0.44 -2.94
C ILE A 166 0.67 -1.01 -3.20
N LEU A 167 0.04 -1.67 -4.18
CA LEU A 167 0.36 -3.02 -4.67
C LEU A 167 0.88 -2.95 -6.11
N PRO A 168 2.20 -3.02 -6.32
CA PRO A 168 2.77 -3.33 -7.62
C PRO A 168 2.67 -4.84 -7.88
N THR A 169 2.02 -5.25 -8.95
CA THR A 169 1.93 -6.67 -9.35
C THR A 169 2.13 -6.86 -10.85
N ILE A 170 2.76 -7.97 -11.22
CA ILE A 170 2.93 -8.39 -12.62
C ILE A 170 2.03 -9.61 -12.83
N ILE A 171 1.00 -9.46 -13.64
CA ILE A 171 0.00 -10.51 -13.87
C ILE A 171 -0.14 -10.79 -15.37
N ASN A 172 -0.48 -12.04 -15.71
CA ASN A 172 -0.89 -12.40 -17.06
C ASN A 172 -2.42 -12.43 -17.13
N PHE A 173 -3.01 -11.53 -17.92
CA PHE A 173 -4.45 -11.34 -18.02
C PHE A 173 -5.24 -12.58 -18.42
N LYS A 174 -4.59 -13.60 -19.00
CA LYS A 174 -5.23 -14.90 -19.26
C LYS A 174 -5.84 -15.55 -18.02
N TYR A 175 -5.21 -15.35 -16.86
CA TYR A 175 -5.69 -15.86 -15.58
C TYR A 175 -6.71 -14.94 -14.89
N TYR A 176 -7.15 -13.88 -15.57
CA TYR A 176 -8.04 -12.86 -15.01
C TYR A 176 -9.20 -12.53 -15.98
N GLY A 177 -9.62 -13.52 -16.77
CA GLY A 177 -10.79 -13.45 -17.65
C GLY A 177 -10.54 -12.96 -19.08
N CYS A 178 -9.32 -12.54 -19.42
CA CYS A 178 -8.98 -12.17 -20.81
C CYS A 178 -8.59 -13.41 -21.61
N PRO A 179 -9.20 -13.73 -22.77
CA PRO A 179 -8.83 -14.90 -23.57
C PRO A 179 -7.53 -14.72 -24.40
N SER A 180 -6.58 -13.92 -23.90
CA SER A 180 -5.28 -13.67 -24.53
C SER A 180 -4.16 -13.61 -23.49
N SER A 181 -3.03 -14.23 -23.82
CA SER A 181 -1.82 -14.21 -22.99
C SER A 181 -1.13 -12.84 -23.07
N ARG A 182 -1.43 -11.98 -22.10
CA ARG A 182 -0.90 -10.61 -22.02
C ARG A 182 -0.38 -10.34 -20.61
N THR A 183 0.94 -10.30 -20.46
CA THR A 183 1.58 -9.96 -19.17
C THR A 183 1.74 -8.45 -19.03
N ARG A 184 1.23 -7.90 -17.92
CA ARG A 184 1.26 -6.47 -17.61
C ARG A 184 1.56 -6.23 -16.14
N THR A 185 2.11 -5.06 -15.87
CA THR A 185 2.22 -4.52 -14.53
C THR A 185 0.95 -3.73 -14.22
N ILE A 186 0.31 -4.04 -13.10
CA ILE A 186 -0.74 -3.21 -12.51
C ILE A 186 -0.20 -2.67 -11.18
N VAL A 187 -0.36 -1.37 -10.95
CA VAL A 187 -0.11 -0.72 -9.66
C VAL A 187 -1.44 -0.23 -9.11
N LEU A 188 -1.89 -0.84 -8.01
CA LEU A 188 -3.15 -0.50 -7.34
C LEU A 188 -2.85 0.30 -6.09
N GLY A 189 -3.49 1.45 -5.94
CA GLY A 189 -3.38 2.31 -4.76
C GLY A 189 -4.70 2.44 -4.02
N VAL A 190 -4.67 2.29 -2.71
CA VAL A 190 -5.80 2.52 -1.80
C VAL A 190 -5.40 3.59 -0.80
N ARG A 191 -6.17 4.67 -0.69
CA ARG A 191 -5.85 5.77 0.22
C ARG A 191 -5.96 5.30 1.67
N LYS A 192 -4.97 5.62 2.52
CA LYS A 192 -4.82 5.04 3.87
C LYS A 192 -5.90 5.44 4.88
N ASP A 193 -6.72 6.45 4.57
CA ASP A 193 -7.88 6.80 5.38
C ASP A 193 -9.05 5.83 5.16
N LEU A 194 -9.08 5.09 4.05
CA LEU A 194 -10.02 4.00 3.82
C LEU A 194 -9.64 2.80 4.70
N LYS A 195 -10.63 2.23 5.37
CA LYS A 195 -10.44 1.18 6.40
C LYS A 195 -11.04 -0.13 5.94
N GLU A 196 -10.45 -1.23 6.42
CA GLU A 196 -10.89 -2.60 6.08
C GLU A 196 -10.87 -2.88 4.56
N VAL A 197 -10.04 -2.17 3.81
CA VAL A 197 -9.79 -2.40 2.38
C VAL A 197 -8.31 -2.27 2.09
N THR A 198 -7.82 -3.15 1.24
CA THR A 198 -6.45 -3.25 0.79
C THR A 198 -6.41 -3.32 -0.74
N PRO A 199 -5.25 -3.04 -1.35
CA PRO A 199 -5.07 -3.25 -2.78
C PRO A 199 -5.36 -4.68 -3.28
N TYR A 200 -5.22 -5.71 -2.44
CA TYR A 200 -5.57 -7.10 -2.82
C TYR A 200 -7.08 -7.26 -3.04
N ASP A 201 -7.91 -6.55 -2.25
CA ASP A 201 -9.36 -6.65 -2.35
C ASP A 201 -9.88 -6.16 -3.72
N ILE A 202 -9.20 -5.18 -4.30
CA ILE A 202 -9.53 -4.58 -5.61
C ILE A 202 -8.74 -5.19 -6.78
N LEU A 203 -7.83 -6.13 -6.54
CA LEU A 203 -7.12 -6.86 -7.59
C LEU A 203 -8.12 -7.74 -8.38
N PRO A 204 -8.02 -7.86 -9.73
CA PRO A 204 -8.84 -8.81 -10.49
C PRO A 204 -8.75 -10.24 -9.92
N ALA A 205 -9.84 -11.00 -10.05
CA ALA A 205 -9.91 -12.34 -9.48
C ALA A 205 -9.10 -13.34 -10.32
N PHE A 206 -8.24 -14.11 -9.67
CA PHE A 206 -7.44 -15.14 -10.31
C PHE A 206 -8.30 -16.37 -10.66
N ASN A 207 -8.11 -16.90 -11.86
CA ASN A 207 -8.75 -18.12 -12.36
C ASN A 207 -7.76 -18.88 -13.24
N GLU A 208 -7.48 -20.14 -12.90
CA GLU A 208 -6.58 -21.01 -13.66
C GLU A 208 -7.21 -21.49 -14.98
N ASN A 209 -8.55 -21.52 -15.05
CA ASN A 209 -9.28 -21.96 -16.23
C ASN A 209 -9.27 -20.86 -17.30
N THR A 210 -8.35 -20.98 -18.24
CA THR A 210 -8.20 -20.07 -19.39
C THR A 210 -8.92 -20.59 -20.62
N LEU A 211 -9.50 -19.70 -21.42
CA LEU A 211 -10.13 -20.06 -22.69
C LEU A 211 -9.08 -20.31 -23.79
N THR A 212 -9.30 -21.36 -24.59
CA THR A 212 -8.51 -21.60 -25.81
C THR A 212 -8.96 -20.66 -26.94
N LEU A 213 -8.13 -20.55 -27.97
CA LEU A 213 -8.47 -19.83 -29.20
C LEU A 213 -9.70 -20.45 -29.87
N ARG A 214 -9.83 -21.79 -29.84
CA ARG A 214 -11.03 -22.51 -30.32
C ARG A 214 -12.29 -22.07 -29.57
N ASN A 215 -12.26 -21.99 -28.25
CA ASN A 215 -13.41 -21.49 -27.48
C ASN A 215 -13.71 -20.02 -27.78
N THR A 216 -12.68 -19.23 -28.06
CA THR A 216 -12.79 -17.77 -28.22
C THR A 216 -13.34 -17.36 -29.58
N ILE A 217 -12.86 -17.97 -30.67
CA ILE A 217 -13.19 -17.54 -32.05
C ILE A 217 -13.71 -18.66 -32.95
N GLY A 218 -13.67 -19.93 -32.52
CA GLY A 218 -13.97 -21.09 -33.37
C GLY A 218 -15.42 -21.20 -33.85
N HIS A 219 -16.32 -20.36 -33.32
CA HIS A 219 -17.71 -20.26 -33.76
C HIS A 219 -17.91 -19.26 -34.93
N LEU A 220 -16.88 -18.48 -35.28
CA LEU A 220 -16.93 -17.55 -36.40
C LEU A 220 -16.78 -18.29 -37.73
N LYS A 221 -17.46 -17.81 -38.78
CA LYS A 221 -17.36 -18.38 -40.13
C LYS A 221 -15.94 -18.19 -40.69
N PRO A 222 -15.41 -19.13 -41.49
CA PRO A 222 -14.14 -18.91 -42.17
C PRO A 222 -14.16 -17.70 -43.10
N LEU A 223 -13.01 -17.02 -43.25
CA LEU A 223 -12.80 -16.01 -44.30
C LEU A 223 -11.74 -16.55 -45.26
N GLU A 224 -12.17 -16.95 -46.46
CA GLU A 224 -11.38 -17.79 -47.37
C GLU A 224 -10.72 -16.98 -48.50
N ASN A 225 -11.34 -15.87 -48.92
CA ASN A 225 -10.83 -15.04 -50.01
C ASN A 225 -10.07 -13.83 -49.48
N MET A 226 -9.01 -13.42 -50.19
CA MET A 226 -8.23 -12.24 -49.81
C MET A 226 -9.11 -10.99 -49.77
N GLY A 227 -9.04 -10.28 -48.64
CA GLY A 227 -9.80 -9.06 -48.46
C GLY A 227 -11.26 -9.28 -48.04
N ASP A 228 -11.61 -10.50 -47.62
CA ASP A 228 -12.98 -10.83 -47.21
C ASP A 228 -13.47 -9.92 -46.08
N ILE A 229 -14.75 -9.59 -46.19
CA ILE A 229 -15.55 -8.87 -45.21
C ILE A 229 -16.82 -9.71 -45.03
N SER A 230 -17.09 -10.18 -43.82
CA SER A 230 -18.32 -10.94 -43.54
C SER A 230 -19.58 -10.13 -43.86
N SER A 231 -20.60 -10.81 -44.39
CA SER A 231 -21.92 -10.22 -44.65
C SER A 231 -22.64 -9.84 -43.37
N GLU A 232 -22.39 -10.57 -42.27
CA GLU A 232 -23.09 -10.44 -40.98
C GLU A 232 -22.31 -9.61 -39.95
N ASP A 233 -21.00 -9.39 -40.16
CA ASP A 233 -20.17 -8.62 -39.25
C ASP A 233 -19.03 -7.90 -39.98
N ILE A 234 -19.17 -6.59 -40.18
CA ILE A 234 -18.17 -5.72 -40.83
C ILE A 234 -16.79 -5.80 -40.17
N TYR A 235 -16.71 -6.10 -38.87
CA TYR A 235 -15.44 -6.24 -38.15
C TYR A 235 -14.85 -7.64 -38.27
N HIS A 236 -15.60 -8.62 -38.79
CA HIS A 236 -15.05 -9.90 -39.21
C HIS A 236 -14.52 -9.78 -40.64
N ASN A 237 -13.40 -9.07 -40.74
CA ASN A 237 -12.71 -8.75 -41.99
C ASN A 237 -11.19 -8.88 -41.87
N PHE A 238 -10.50 -9.00 -43.01
CA PHE A 238 -9.06 -8.79 -43.10
C PHE A 238 -8.67 -8.13 -44.43
N LYS A 239 -7.48 -7.53 -44.51
CA LYS A 239 -7.03 -6.81 -45.70
C LYS A 239 -6.41 -7.73 -46.76
N ASN A 240 -6.30 -7.20 -47.98
CA ASN A 240 -5.56 -7.86 -49.05
C ASN A 240 -4.05 -7.91 -48.76
N TYR A 241 -3.43 -9.05 -49.08
CA TYR A 241 -1.99 -9.25 -49.10
C TYR A 241 -1.54 -9.65 -50.50
N SER A 242 -0.25 -9.49 -50.81
CA SER A 242 0.27 -9.90 -52.11
C SER A 242 0.18 -11.43 -52.26
N PRO A 243 -0.01 -11.95 -53.49
CA PRO A 243 -0.03 -13.39 -53.74
C PRO A 243 1.20 -14.12 -53.18
N ALA A 244 2.38 -13.51 -53.29
CA ALA A 244 3.62 -14.05 -52.72
C ALA A 244 3.52 -14.25 -51.18
N MET A 245 2.93 -13.30 -50.45
CA MET A 245 2.75 -13.44 -49.00
C MET A 245 1.76 -14.55 -48.64
N LEU A 246 0.74 -14.75 -49.47
CA LEU A 246 -0.24 -15.83 -49.30
C LEU A 246 0.44 -17.19 -49.48
N ASP A 247 1.29 -17.32 -50.50
CA ASP A 247 2.01 -18.56 -50.80
C ASP A 247 2.96 -18.96 -49.67
N TRP A 248 3.59 -17.99 -49.00
CA TRP A 248 4.46 -18.24 -47.84
C TRP A 248 3.75 -18.95 -46.69
N ILE A 249 2.45 -18.72 -46.50
CA ILE A 249 1.69 -19.22 -45.35
C ILE A 249 0.70 -20.33 -45.71
N ARG A 250 0.51 -20.63 -47.00
CA ARG A 250 -0.56 -21.51 -47.49
C ARG A 250 -0.49 -22.92 -46.91
N ASN A 251 0.72 -23.48 -46.81
CA ASN A 251 0.94 -24.89 -46.49
C ASN A 251 1.46 -25.13 -45.06
N ILE A 252 1.74 -24.07 -44.31
CA ILE A 252 2.23 -24.21 -42.93
C ILE A 252 1.09 -24.74 -42.04
N LYS A 253 1.39 -25.66 -41.13
CA LYS A 253 0.46 -26.23 -40.13
C LYS A 253 0.49 -25.44 -38.83
N GLU A 254 -0.40 -25.78 -37.88
CA GLU A 254 -0.42 -25.15 -36.56
C GLU A 254 0.96 -25.22 -35.90
N GLY A 255 1.51 -24.06 -35.53
CA GLY A 255 2.84 -23.93 -34.93
C GLY A 255 4.00 -23.76 -35.91
N GLU A 256 3.82 -24.09 -37.18
CA GLU A 256 4.85 -23.90 -38.21
C GLU A 256 4.92 -22.42 -38.64
N SER A 257 6.12 -21.99 -38.97
CA SER A 257 6.44 -20.68 -39.54
C SER A 257 6.71 -20.81 -41.04
N SER A 258 6.47 -19.75 -41.80
CA SER A 258 6.91 -19.71 -43.21
C SER A 258 8.41 -19.88 -43.41
N PHE A 259 9.23 -19.72 -42.35
CA PHE A 259 10.65 -20.03 -42.39
C PHE A 259 10.97 -21.53 -42.39
N ASP A 260 9.99 -22.37 -42.07
CA ASP A 260 10.12 -23.84 -42.01
C ASP A 260 9.79 -24.50 -43.37
N ASN A 261 9.44 -23.71 -44.39
CA ASN A 261 9.20 -24.23 -45.75
C ASN A 261 10.50 -24.78 -46.37
N GLU A 262 10.41 -25.94 -47.02
CA GLU A 262 11.54 -26.53 -47.79
C GLU A 262 11.83 -25.78 -49.08
N ASP A 263 10.79 -25.24 -49.73
CA ASP A 263 10.88 -24.47 -50.97
C ASP A 263 11.38 -23.04 -50.68
N PRO A 264 12.57 -22.63 -51.17
CA PRO A 264 13.11 -21.29 -50.94
C PRO A 264 12.20 -20.16 -51.46
N GLU A 265 11.40 -20.38 -52.51
CA GLU A 265 10.46 -19.37 -52.99
C GLU A 265 9.29 -19.14 -52.02
N LYS A 266 9.03 -20.11 -51.13
CA LYS A 266 7.98 -20.03 -50.10
C LYS A 266 8.50 -19.49 -48.76
N ILE A 267 9.79 -19.26 -48.63
CA ILE A 267 10.38 -18.59 -47.47
C ILE A 267 10.23 -17.07 -47.66
N PRO A 268 9.82 -16.29 -46.64
CA PRO A 268 9.65 -14.84 -46.77
C PRO A 268 10.91 -14.12 -47.26
N HIS A 269 10.84 -13.49 -48.43
CA HIS A 269 11.99 -12.86 -49.09
C HIS A 269 11.61 -11.57 -49.84
N LYS A 270 12.64 -10.84 -50.29
CA LYS A 270 12.55 -9.75 -51.27
C LYS A 270 13.39 -10.11 -52.50
N LYS A 271 12.82 -9.96 -53.70
CA LYS A 271 13.55 -10.10 -54.96
C LYS A 271 14.17 -8.75 -55.35
N ASN A 272 15.47 -8.73 -55.67
CA ASN A 272 16.16 -7.57 -56.25
C ASN A 272 16.92 -8.05 -57.50
N GLY A 273 16.24 -8.04 -58.65
CA GLY A 273 16.71 -8.73 -59.86
C GLY A 273 16.79 -10.25 -59.64
N PRO A 274 17.89 -10.93 -60.00
CA PRO A 274 18.05 -12.37 -59.77
C PRO A 274 18.35 -12.73 -58.30
N LEU A 275 18.63 -11.74 -57.44
CA LEU A 275 19.03 -11.97 -56.06
C LEU A 275 17.81 -12.10 -55.14
N MET A 276 17.76 -13.17 -54.36
CA MET A 276 16.76 -13.40 -53.32
C MET A 276 17.32 -13.06 -51.93
N ILE A 277 16.72 -12.08 -51.26
CA ILE A 277 17.13 -11.66 -49.91
C ILE A 277 16.07 -12.12 -48.91
N PHE A 278 16.39 -13.14 -48.11
CA PHE A 278 15.49 -13.66 -47.09
C PHE A 278 15.28 -12.68 -45.92
N ASN A 279 14.05 -12.63 -45.43
CA ASN A 279 13.72 -11.84 -44.25
C ASN A 279 14.35 -12.46 -43.00
N ALA A 280 14.79 -11.62 -42.05
CA ALA A 280 15.41 -12.12 -40.83
C ALA A 280 14.37 -12.65 -39.81
N ASN A 281 14.53 -13.91 -39.41
CA ASN A 281 13.79 -14.55 -38.32
C ASN A 281 14.40 -14.23 -36.93
N LYS A 282 14.41 -12.96 -36.53
CA LYS A 282 15.05 -12.53 -35.28
C LYS A 282 14.30 -12.92 -34.00
N ASN A 283 13.00 -13.23 -34.08
CA ASN A 283 12.13 -13.34 -32.90
C ASN A 283 11.33 -14.67 -32.84
N GLY A 284 11.60 -15.64 -33.73
CA GLY A 284 10.97 -16.98 -33.75
C GLY A 284 9.47 -17.04 -34.10
N ASP A 285 8.76 -15.91 -33.96
CA ASP A 285 7.30 -15.86 -33.91
C ASP A 285 6.63 -15.20 -35.13
N LYS A 286 7.45 -14.81 -36.10
CA LYS A 286 6.97 -14.19 -37.33
C LYS A 286 6.42 -15.25 -38.27
N TYR A 287 5.40 -14.87 -39.03
CA TYR A 287 4.81 -15.75 -40.05
C TYR A 287 4.38 -17.13 -39.52
N ARG A 288 4.01 -17.22 -38.23
CA ARG A 288 3.67 -18.49 -37.59
C ARG A 288 2.19 -18.65 -37.39
N ARG A 289 1.66 -19.81 -37.82
CA ARG A 289 0.27 -20.20 -37.62
C ARG A 289 0.00 -20.53 -36.16
N GLN A 290 -1.05 -19.96 -35.59
CA GLN A 290 -1.39 -20.18 -34.18
C GLN A 290 -2.08 -21.54 -33.97
N TYR A 291 -2.11 -22.00 -32.73
CA TYR A 291 -2.78 -23.24 -32.34
C TYR A 291 -4.24 -22.99 -31.95
N TRP A 292 -5.15 -23.86 -32.34
CA TRP A 292 -6.55 -23.81 -31.88
C TRP A 292 -6.68 -24.07 -30.38
N ASP A 293 -6.00 -25.11 -29.90
CA ASP A 293 -6.14 -25.63 -28.53
C ASP A 293 -5.10 -25.03 -27.57
N LYS A 294 -4.76 -23.75 -27.77
CA LYS A 294 -3.97 -22.92 -26.86
C LYS A 294 -4.62 -21.57 -26.64
N VAL A 295 -4.26 -20.89 -25.56
CA VAL A 295 -4.68 -19.50 -25.30
C VAL A 295 -4.16 -18.58 -26.41
N ALA A 296 -4.97 -17.60 -26.83
CA ALA A 296 -4.57 -16.66 -27.86
C ALA A 296 -3.27 -15.91 -27.47
N PRO A 297 -2.40 -15.59 -28.45
CA PRO A 297 -1.19 -14.82 -28.20
C PRO A 297 -1.48 -13.37 -27.77
N CYS A 298 -0.45 -12.66 -27.31
CA CYS A 298 -0.57 -11.23 -27.00
C CYS A 298 -0.90 -10.44 -28.27
N ILE A 299 -1.93 -9.59 -28.21
CA ILE A 299 -2.26 -8.69 -29.31
C ILE A 299 -1.29 -7.51 -29.36
N HIS A 300 -0.63 -7.34 -30.51
CA HIS A 300 0.26 -6.22 -30.81
C HIS A 300 -0.45 -5.13 -31.63
N THR A 301 0.15 -3.95 -31.72
CA THR A 301 -0.43 -2.80 -32.46
C THR A 301 -0.55 -3.08 -33.95
N ARG A 302 0.47 -3.68 -34.56
CA ARG A 302 0.47 -4.14 -35.96
C ARG A 302 -0.03 -5.59 -36.07
N ASN A 303 -1.26 -5.82 -35.62
CA ASN A 303 -1.96 -7.10 -35.80
C ASN A 303 -2.53 -7.26 -37.23
N ASP A 304 -2.40 -6.24 -38.07
CA ASP A 304 -2.75 -6.21 -39.49
C ASP A 304 -1.64 -6.74 -40.41
N ILE A 305 -0.50 -7.21 -39.90
CA ILE A 305 0.63 -7.60 -40.76
C ILE A 305 0.95 -9.08 -40.55
N ILE A 306 1.01 -9.85 -41.64
CA ILE A 306 1.41 -11.27 -41.64
C ILE A 306 2.82 -11.46 -41.06
N SER A 307 3.74 -10.53 -41.37
CA SER A 307 5.12 -10.56 -40.89
C SER A 307 5.31 -10.17 -39.42
N SER A 308 4.23 -9.74 -38.76
CA SER A 308 4.21 -9.45 -37.33
C SER A 308 4.16 -10.74 -36.52
N GLN A 309 4.35 -10.62 -35.20
CA GLN A 309 4.40 -11.77 -34.31
C GLN A 309 2.99 -12.29 -34.05
N ASN A 310 2.82 -13.61 -34.21
CA ASN A 310 1.62 -14.33 -33.79
C ASN A 310 0.29 -13.79 -34.33
N THR A 311 0.26 -13.36 -35.60
CA THR A 311 -0.93 -12.77 -36.24
C THR A 311 -1.73 -13.74 -37.12
N ILE A 312 -1.17 -14.89 -37.51
CA ILE A 312 -1.78 -15.80 -38.50
C ILE A 312 -2.82 -16.72 -37.85
N HIS A 313 -4.00 -16.78 -38.46
CA HIS A 313 -5.12 -17.60 -38.01
C HIS A 313 -4.78 -19.11 -38.04
N PRO A 314 -5.30 -19.95 -37.10
CA PRO A 314 -4.92 -21.37 -37.00
C PRO A 314 -5.26 -22.25 -38.21
N LYS A 315 -6.12 -21.79 -39.12
CA LYS A 315 -6.54 -22.54 -40.32
C LYS A 315 -6.51 -21.67 -41.57
N ASP A 316 -7.31 -20.61 -41.57
CA ASP A 316 -7.42 -19.67 -42.69
C ASP A 316 -6.06 -19.01 -43.02
N ASN A 317 -5.80 -18.76 -44.30
CA ASN A 317 -4.54 -18.17 -44.79
C ASN A 317 -4.55 -16.63 -44.69
N ARG A 318 -4.73 -16.13 -43.46
CA ARG A 318 -4.91 -14.71 -43.17
C ARG A 318 -4.43 -14.36 -41.77
N VAL A 319 -4.41 -13.07 -41.48
CA VAL A 319 -4.31 -12.58 -40.10
C VAL A 319 -5.66 -12.66 -39.38
N PHE A 320 -5.64 -12.51 -38.06
CA PHE A 320 -6.86 -12.36 -37.28
C PHE A 320 -7.68 -11.13 -37.69
N SER A 321 -9.00 -11.31 -37.74
CA SER A 321 -9.96 -10.25 -38.04
C SER A 321 -10.08 -9.24 -36.90
N ILE A 322 -10.68 -8.08 -37.13
CA ILE A 322 -10.93 -7.10 -36.04
C ILE A 322 -11.81 -7.73 -34.95
N ARG A 323 -12.90 -8.43 -35.32
CA ARG A 323 -13.79 -9.14 -34.40
C ARG A 323 -13.05 -10.18 -33.56
N GLU A 324 -12.22 -11.01 -34.18
CA GLU A 324 -11.43 -12.02 -33.48
C GLU A 324 -10.53 -11.37 -32.43
N VAL A 325 -9.84 -10.27 -32.79
CA VAL A 325 -9.01 -9.51 -31.86
C VAL A 325 -9.84 -8.85 -30.75
N MET A 326 -11.03 -8.34 -31.05
CA MET A 326 -11.97 -7.80 -30.05
C MET A 326 -12.35 -8.86 -29.02
N LEU A 327 -12.69 -10.08 -29.46
CA LEU A 327 -13.01 -11.20 -28.58
C LEU A 327 -11.81 -11.59 -27.71
N MET A 328 -10.62 -11.67 -28.30
CA MET A 328 -9.35 -11.92 -27.58
C MET A 328 -9.05 -10.88 -26.49
N MET A 329 -9.48 -9.64 -26.69
CA MET A 329 -9.32 -8.51 -25.76
C MET A 329 -10.53 -8.29 -24.84
N SER A 330 -11.50 -9.22 -24.84
CA SER A 330 -12.75 -9.12 -24.08
C SER A 330 -13.49 -7.80 -24.31
N ILE A 331 -13.47 -7.27 -25.54
CA ILE A 331 -14.18 -6.04 -25.89
C ILE A 331 -15.67 -6.37 -26.05
N PRO A 332 -16.57 -5.72 -25.29
CA PRO A 332 -18.00 -5.97 -25.38
C PRO A 332 -18.57 -5.64 -26.77
N ASN A 333 -19.60 -6.38 -27.20
CA ASN A 333 -20.27 -6.14 -28.49
C ASN A 333 -20.94 -4.75 -28.58
N ASN A 334 -21.28 -4.15 -27.43
CA ASN A 334 -21.86 -2.81 -27.37
C ASN A 334 -20.80 -1.68 -27.29
N PHE A 335 -19.54 -1.98 -27.57
CA PHE A 335 -18.51 -0.95 -27.78
C PHE A 335 -18.57 -0.45 -29.22
N SER A 336 -18.79 0.85 -29.41
CA SER A 336 -18.95 1.47 -30.73
C SER A 336 -17.64 2.08 -31.25
N TRP A 337 -17.27 1.79 -32.50
CA TRP A 337 -16.12 2.44 -33.17
C TRP A 337 -16.53 3.65 -34.03
N THR A 338 -17.83 3.87 -34.21
CA THR A 338 -18.45 4.96 -34.99
C THR A 338 -19.79 5.31 -34.35
N ASP A 339 -20.34 6.46 -34.73
CA ASP A 339 -21.70 6.91 -34.50
C ASP A 339 -22.77 6.13 -35.30
N THR A 340 -22.38 5.42 -36.36
CA THR A 340 -23.28 4.51 -37.08
C THR A 340 -23.49 3.21 -36.29
N SER A 341 -24.73 2.73 -36.20
CA SER A 341 -25.03 1.49 -35.48
C SER A 341 -24.41 0.26 -36.16
N PHE A 342 -24.17 -0.81 -35.39
CA PHE A 342 -23.62 -2.05 -35.93
C PHE A 342 -24.52 -2.65 -37.01
N GLU A 343 -25.84 -2.58 -36.82
CA GLU A 343 -26.85 -3.06 -37.77
C GLU A 343 -26.79 -2.27 -39.08
N GLU A 344 -26.66 -0.95 -39.02
CA GLU A 344 -26.52 -0.10 -40.22
C GLU A 344 -25.21 -0.37 -40.96
N LEU A 345 -24.08 -0.49 -40.25
CA LEU A 345 -22.79 -0.84 -40.86
C LEU A 345 -22.85 -2.17 -41.62
N ASN A 346 -23.59 -3.15 -41.11
CA ASN A 346 -23.73 -4.45 -41.77
C ASN A 346 -24.65 -4.40 -43.00
N ARG A 347 -25.56 -3.42 -43.10
CA ARG A 347 -26.43 -3.19 -44.28
C ARG A 347 -25.73 -2.43 -45.41
N LEU A 348 -24.57 -1.81 -45.14
CA LEU A 348 -23.78 -1.13 -46.16
C LEU A 348 -23.43 -2.07 -47.32
N SER A 349 -23.40 -1.53 -48.54
CA SER A 349 -22.86 -2.25 -49.70
C SER A 349 -21.38 -2.60 -49.49
N LEU A 350 -20.87 -3.58 -50.24
CA LEU A 350 -19.47 -3.98 -50.13
C LEU A 350 -18.49 -2.82 -50.39
N SER A 351 -18.82 -1.90 -51.30
CA SER A 351 -18.00 -0.70 -51.59
C SER A 351 -17.95 0.25 -50.38
N GLU A 352 -19.09 0.49 -49.75
CA GLU A 352 -19.20 1.34 -48.56
C GLU A 352 -18.50 0.71 -47.35
N LYS A 353 -18.64 -0.61 -47.14
CA LYS A 353 -17.89 -1.34 -46.10
C LYS A 353 -16.38 -1.19 -46.29
N LYS A 354 -15.88 -1.31 -47.52
CA LYS A 354 -14.44 -1.11 -47.83
C LYS A 354 -13.99 0.32 -47.55
N SER A 355 -14.81 1.32 -47.90
CA SER A 355 -14.52 2.73 -47.60
C SER A 355 -14.43 2.99 -46.09
N PHE A 356 -15.40 2.49 -45.32
CA PHE A 356 -15.41 2.57 -43.85
C PHE A 356 -14.16 1.94 -43.23
N LEU A 357 -13.81 0.71 -43.64
CA LEU A 357 -12.65 0.00 -43.12
C LEU A 357 -11.35 0.71 -43.48
N THR A 358 -11.20 1.22 -44.71
CA THR A 358 -10.02 1.97 -45.14
C THR A 358 -9.74 3.18 -44.23
N GLN A 359 -10.80 3.86 -43.78
CA GLN A 359 -10.68 5.04 -42.92
C GLN A 359 -10.37 4.70 -41.46
N ASN A 360 -10.89 3.57 -40.95
CA ASN A 360 -10.95 3.28 -39.51
C ASN A 360 -10.11 2.09 -39.05
N GLU A 361 -9.91 1.06 -39.88
CA GLU A 361 -9.31 -0.23 -39.50
C GLU A 361 -7.97 -0.07 -38.78
N MET A 362 -7.06 0.74 -39.31
CA MET A 362 -5.75 0.96 -38.70
C MET A 362 -5.85 1.57 -37.30
N THR A 363 -6.76 2.52 -37.10
CA THR A 363 -6.96 3.16 -35.79
C THR A 363 -7.57 2.19 -34.80
N ILE A 364 -8.54 1.38 -35.24
CA ILE A 364 -9.18 0.32 -34.43
C ILE A 364 -8.12 -0.70 -34.00
N ARG A 365 -7.35 -1.25 -34.94
CA ARG A 365 -6.33 -2.27 -34.67
C ARG A 365 -5.21 -1.76 -33.76
N HIS A 366 -4.73 -0.54 -33.96
CA HIS A 366 -3.78 0.08 -33.03
C HIS A 366 -4.37 0.22 -31.62
N SER A 367 -5.62 0.66 -31.52
CA SER A 367 -6.32 0.80 -30.23
C SER A 367 -6.48 -0.54 -29.50
N LEU A 368 -6.79 -1.61 -30.24
CA LEU A 368 -6.86 -2.96 -29.69
C LEU A 368 -5.50 -3.48 -29.20
N GLY A 369 -4.42 -3.23 -29.93
CA GLY A 369 -3.08 -3.66 -29.52
C GLY A 369 -2.54 -2.92 -28.27
N GLU A 370 -2.84 -1.63 -28.16
CA GLU A 370 -2.40 -0.79 -27.02
C GLU A 370 -3.32 -0.92 -25.80
N GLY A 371 -4.62 -1.12 -26.01
CA GLY A 371 -5.62 -1.07 -24.96
C GLY A 371 -5.43 -2.11 -23.85
N VAL A 372 -6.05 -1.80 -22.72
CA VAL A 372 -6.26 -2.75 -21.62
C VAL A 372 -7.57 -3.51 -21.91
N PRO A 373 -7.60 -4.86 -21.81
CA PRO A 373 -8.84 -5.62 -21.95
C PRO A 373 -9.92 -5.12 -20.99
N THR A 374 -11.14 -4.94 -21.50
CA THR A 374 -12.25 -4.32 -20.73
C THR A 374 -12.53 -5.05 -19.42
N ILE A 375 -12.49 -6.40 -19.45
CA ILE A 375 -12.77 -7.26 -18.29
C ILE A 375 -11.84 -7.01 -17.09
N ILE A 376 -10.60 -6.55 -17.33
CA ILE A 376 -9.62 -6.31 -16.26
C ILE A 376 -10.03 -5.08 -15.44
N PHE A 377 -10.34 -3.97 -16.11
CA PHE A 377 -10.77 -2.74 -15.44
C PHE A 377 -12.20 -2.84 -14.93
N GLN A 378 -13.07 -3.63 -15.58
CA GLN A 378 -14.41 -3.92 -15.08
C GLN A 378 -14.37 -4.61 -13.71
N GLN A 379 -13.52 -5.64 -13.54
CA GLN A 379 -13.37 -6.33 -12.25
C GLN A 379 -12.89 -5.39 -11.14
N ILE A 380 -11.91 -4.54 -11.43
CA ILE A 380 -11.42 -3.52 -10.48
C ILE A 380 -12.56 -2.56 -10.10
N ALA A 381 -13.29 -2.04 -11.08
CA ALA A 381 -14.41 -1.14 -10.87
C ALA A 381 -15.51 -1.78 -10.02
N LYS A 382 -15.86 -3.04 -10.30
CA LYS A 382 -16.86 -3.82 -9.56
C LYS A 382 -16.47 -3.97 -8.10
N LYS A 383 -15.22 -4.37 -7.82
CA LYS A 383 -14.70 -4.53 -6.45
C LYS A 383 -14.64 -3.22 -5.68
N ILE A 384 -14.21 -2.13 -6.32
CA ILE A 384 -14.24 -0.78 -5.73
C ILE A 384 -15.68 -0.37 -5.38
N LYS A 385 -16.63 -0.59 -6.30
CA LYS A 385 -18.04 -0.27 -6.10
C LYS A 385 -18.63 -1.07 -4.93
N GLN A 386 -18.40 -2.39 -4.90
CA GLN A 386 -18.83 -3.25 -3.81
C GLN A 386 -18.35 -2.73 -2.45
N TYR A 387 -17.05 -2.42 -2.31
CA TYR A 387 -16.52 -1.84 -1.07
C TYR A 387 -17.17 -0.50 -0.72
N LEU A 388 -17.38 0.40 -1.69
CA LEU A 388 -17.96 1.72 -1.44
C LEU A 388 -19.46 1.68 -1.11
N ASP A 389 -20.18 0.68 -1.63
CA ASP A 389 -21.59 0.45 -1.33
C ASP A 389 -21.77 -0.20 0.04
N THR A 390 -20.83 -1.07 0.46
CA THR A 390 -20.81 -1.62 1.82
C THR A 390 -20.28 -0.59 2.81
N ARG A 391 -21.06 -0.22 3.82
CA ARG A 391 -20.54 0.60 4.93
C ARG A 391 -19.70 -0.31 5.85
N PRO A 392 -18.40 -0.03 6.06
CA PRO A 392 -17.63 -0.75 7.07
C PRO A 392 -18.33 -0.60 8.43
N LEU A 393 -18.47 -1.69 9.18
CA LEU A 393 -19.04 -1.65 10.52
C LEU A 393 -18.16 -0.77 11.41
N ASP A 394 -18.73 0.34 11.89
CA ASP A 394 -18.08 1.18 12.87
C ASP A 394 -18.10 0.54 14.26
N LEU A 395 -17.27 1.04 15.17
CA LEU A 395 -17.12 0.48 16.52
C LEU A 395 -18.42 0.53 17.32
N THR A 396 -19.27 1.53 17.08
CA THR A 396 -20.53 1.70 17.81
C THR A 396 -21.55 0.64 17.38
N ILE A 397 -21.64 0.37 16.09
CA ILE A 397 -22.50 -0.69 15.55
C ILE A 397 -22.03 -2.06 16.05
N ILE A 398 -20.71 -2.31 16.02
CA ILE A 398 -20.16 -3.59 16.50
C ILE A 398 -20.45 -3.80 17.98
N LYS A 399 -20.26 -2.78 18.83
CA LYS A 399 -20.62 -2.88 20.25
C LYS A 399 -22.08 -3.23 20.46
N LYS A 400 -22.99 -2.59 19.72
CA LYS A 400 -24.42 -2.94 19.75
C LYS A 400 -24.68 -4.37 19.30
N ILE A 401 -23.96 -4.89 18.30
CA ILE A 401 -24.06 -6.30 17.88
C ILE A 401 -23.60 -7.22 19.02
N ILE A 402 -22.44 -6.93 19.62
CA ILE A 402 -21.87 -7.72 20.73
C ILE A 402 -22.85 -7.79 21.91
N GLU A 403 -23.40 -6.64 22.32
CA GLU A 403 -24.39 -6.57 23.40
C GLU A 403 -25.70 -7.28 23.03
N LYS A 404 -26.25 -7.00 21.86
CA LYS A 404 -27.54 -7.57 21.40
C LYS A 404 -27.53 -9.09 21.34
N PHE A 405 -26.44 -9.67 20.85
CA PHE A 405 -26.31 -11.12 20.68
C PHE A 405 -25.52 -11.79 21.81
N ASN A 406 -25.15 -11.06 22.87
CA ASN A 406 -24.34 -11.56 23.98
C ASN A 406 -23.05 -12.28 23.53
N LEU A 407 -22.34 -11.71 22.56
CA LEU A 407 -21.14 -12.32 21.95
C LEU A 407 -19.91 -12.37 22.87
N LYS A 408 -20.06 -11.93 24.12
CA LYS A 408 -19.05 -12.11 25.18
C LYS A 408 -18.97 -13.55 25.63
N ASP A 409 -20.01 -14.35 25.42
CA ASP A 409 -19.93 -15.79 25.62
C ASP A 409 -19.19 -16.44 24.42
N PRO A 410 -18.11 -17.20 24.64
CA PRO A 410 -17.38 -17.85 23.55
C PRO A 410 -18.25 -18.79 22.71
N GLY A 411 -19.14 -19.57 23.34
CA GLY A 411 -20.05 -20.48 22.65
C GLY A 411 -21.01 -19.75 21.73
N ILE A 412 -21.60 -18.65 22.20
CA ILE A 412 -22.51 -17.82 21.41
C ILE A 412 -21.75 -17.11 20.28
N LEU A 413 -20.55 -16.59 20.52
CA LEU A 413 -19.72 -16.00 19.45
C LEU A 413 -19.42 -17.03 18.35
N HIS A 414 -19.04 -18.25 18.72
CA HIS A 414 -18.77 -19.31 17.75
C HIS A 414 -19.99 -19.60 16.88
N GLN A 415 -21.17 -19.73 17.48
CA GLN A 415 -22.41 -19.95 16.73
C GLN A 415 -22.73 -18.76 15.81
N PHE A 416 -22.59 -17.53 16.31
CA PHE A 416 -22.80 -16.33 15.52
C PHE A 416 -21.90 -16.27 14.28
N ILE A 417 -20.63 -16.64 14.41
CA ILE A 417 -19.70 -16.68 13.27
C ILE A 417 -20.14 -17.71 12.24
N ILE A 418 -20.52 -18.92 12.68
CA ILE A 418 -21.01 -19.99 11.79
C ILE A 418 -22.25 -19.51 11.02
N ASP A 419 -23.20 -18.90 11.71
CA ASP A 419 -24.46 -18.43 11.10
C ASP A 419 -24.26 -17.24 10.15
N LYS A 420 -23.15 -16.50 10.28
CA LYS A 420 -22.90 -15.23 9.57
C LYS A 420 -21.73 -15.25 8.59
N VAL A 421 -21.05 -16.37 8.45
CA VAL A 421 -19.88 -16.53 7.58
C VAL A 421 -20.15 -16.22 6.10
N GLY A 422 -21.40 -16.40 5.64
CA GLY A 422 -21.83 -16.07 4.27
C GLY A 422 -22.38 -14.65 4.07
N ASP A 423 -22.78 -13.98 5.16
CA ASP A 423 -23.46 -12.68 5.11
C ASP A 423 -22.48 -11.49 5.22
N HIS A 424 -21.29 -11.73 5.77
CA HIS A 424 -20.33 -10.69 6.13
C HIS A 424 -18.92 -11.00 5.65
N SER A 425 -18.13 -9.95 5.38
CA SER A 425 -16.72 -10.12 5.02
C SER A 425 -15.90 -10.65 6.20
N TYR A 426 -14.82 -11.37 5.90
CA TYR A 426 -13.85 -11.84 6.90
C TYR A 426 -13.40 -10.70 7.83
N ALA A 427 -13.06 -9.53 7.27
CA ALA A 427 -12.64 -8.37 8.06
C ALA A 427 -13.73 -7.91 9.05
N SER A 428 -15.01 -8.00 8.68
CA SER A 428 -16.12 -7.64 9.56
C SER A 428 -16.28 -8.64 10.70
N LEU A 429 -16.27 -9.93 10.40
CA LEU A 429 -16.43 -11.00 11.40
C LEU A 429 -15.23 -11.07 12.35
N SER A 430 -14.00 -10.99 11.81
CA SER A 430 -12.77 -10.92 12.59
C SER A 430 -12.79 -9.76 13.58
N LYS A 431 -13.24 -8.57 13.14
CA LYS A 431 -13.34 -7.40 13.99
C LYS A 431 -14.38 -7.55 15.11
N ILE A 432 -15.53 -8.15 14.81
CA ILE A 432 -16.55 -8.47 15.83
C ILE A 432 -15.97 -9.44 16.87
N ALA A 433 -15.34 -10.51 16.40
CA ALA A 433 -14.76 -11.55 17.24
C ALA A 433 -13.65 -11.00 18.15
N GLU A 434 -12.74 -10.21 17.60
CA GLU A 434 -11.64 -9.61 18.37
C GLU A 434 -12.17 -8.64 19.43
N LEU A 435 -13.11 -7.75 19.08
CA LEU A 435 -13.69 -6.81 20.05
C LEU A 435 -14.46 -7.55 21.16
N ALA A 436 -15.15 -8.64 20.82
CA ALA A 436 -15.82 -9.49 21.80
C ALA A 436 -14.83 -10.20 22.74
N ASN A 437 -13.63 -10.56 22.26
CA ASN A 437 -12.54 -11.14 23.07
C ASN A 437 -11.89 -10.07 23.99
N THR A 438 -11.64 -8.86 23.48
CA THR A 438 -11.05 -7.77 24.27
C THR A 438 -11.96 -7.32 25.41
N GLU A 439 -13.29 -7.33 25.24
CA GLU A 439 -14.21 -7.00 26.34
C GLU A 439 -14.32 -8.11 27.40
N ARG A 440 -13.90 -9.35 27.10
CA ARG A 440 -13.88 -10.47 28.06
C ARG A 440 -12.65 -10.50 28.94
N THR A 441 -11.53 -9.98 28.46
CA THR A 441 -10.22 -10.22 29.07
C THR A 441 -9.50 -8.89 29.31
N ASP A 442 -8.79 -8.75 30.43
CA ASP A 442 -7.77 -7.70 30.62
C ASP A 442 -6.56 -7.88 29.65
N ASN A 443 -6.71 -8.67 28.59
CA ASN A 443 -5.63 -8.99 27.66
C ASN A 443 -5.41 -7.82 26.70
N ALA A 444 -4.15 -7.40 26.63
CA ALA A 444 -3.66 -6.29 25.82
C ALA A 444 -3.49 -6.64 24.32
N ALA A 445 -4.27 -7.58 23.80
CA ALA A 445 -4.30 -7.91 22.38
C ALA A 445 -5.28 -6.97 21.68
N TYR A 446 -4.79 -6.22 20.70
CA TYR A 446 -5.55 -5.18 20.01
C TYR A 446 -5.85 -5.60 18.58
N TYR A 447 -7.09 -5.34 18.13
CA TYR A 447 -7.52 -5.60 16.75
C TYR A 447 -6.59 -4.95 15.74
N THR A 448 -5.89 -5.80 14.97
CA THR A 448 -4.99 -5.36 13.91
C THR A 448 -5.78 -5.29 12.62
N ARG A 449 -6.11 -4.06 12.21
CA ARG A 449 -6.91 -3.81 11.00
C ARG A 449 -6.20 -4.30 9.74
N GLN A 450 -6.97 -4.66 8.72
CA GLN A 450 -6.43 -5.13 7.44
C GLN A 450 -5.50 -4.10 6.74
N ASP A 451 -5.73 -2.79 6.89
CA ASP A 451 -4.85 -1.75 6.35
C ASP A 451 -3.45 -1.75 7.00
N ILE A 452 -3.38 -2.13 8.28
CA ILE A 452 -2.13 -2.23 9.05
C ILE A 452 -1.41 -3.54 8.68
N CYS A 453 -2.12 -4.66 8.67
CA CYS A 453 -1.58 -5.95 8.21
C CYS A 453 -0.96 -5.80 6.81
N TYR A 454 -1.65 -5.13 5.88
CA TYR A 454 -1.16 -4.88 4.53
C TYR A 454 0.16 -4.11 4.49
N SER A 455 0.28 -3.05 5.30
CA SER A 455 1.49 -2.21 5.32
C SER A 455 2.77 -2.95 5.76
N ILE A 456 2.59 -4.09 6.44
CA ILE A 456 3.65 -5.02 6.83
C ILE A 456 3.81 -6.11 5.76
N VAL A 457 2.73 -6.80 5.41
CA VAL A 457 2.75 -7.97 4.50
C VAL A 457 3.29 -7.58 3.12
N ASN A 458 2.88 -6.44 2.57
CA ASN A 458 3.31 -5.99 1.24
C ASN A 458 4.84 -5.84 1.10
N GLU A 459 5.55 -5.64 2.20
CA GLU A 459 7.00 -5.38 2.25
C GLU A 459 7.83 -6.62 2.53
N LEU A 460 7.18 -7.73 2.93
CA LEU A 460 7.86 -8.98 3.17
C LEU A 460 8.58 -9.48 1.90
N PRO A 461 9.70 -10.19 2.03
CA PRO A 461 10.46 -10.65 0.88
C PRO A 461 9.66 -11.66 0.03
N SER A 462 10.02 -11.73 -1.25
CA SER A 462 9.53 -12.77 -2.16
C SER A 462 10.05 -14.14 -1.74
N ALA A 463 9.17 -15.14 -1.79
CA ALA A 463 9.48 -16.52 -1.46
C ALA A 463 9.51 -17.45 -2.69
N GLN A 464 9.46 -16.94 -3.92
CA GLN A 464 9.33 -17.74 -5.15
C GLN A 464 10.42 -18.81 -5.36
N LYS A 465 11.60 -18.65 -4.74
CA LYS A 465 12.71 -19.62 -4.84
C LYS A 465 12.67 -20.72 -3.78
N HIS A 466 11.78 -20.64 -2.79
CA HIS A 466 11.70 -21.62 -1.72
C HIS A 466 10.88 -22.82 -2.19
N LYS A 467 11.37 -24.03 -1.91
CA LYS A 467 10.57 -25.25 -2.06
C LYS A 467 9.46 -25.30 -1.01
N ILE A 468 9.83 -25.04 0.24
CA ILE A 468 8.94 -24.93 1.40
C ILE A 468 9.25 -23.60 2.08
N PHE A 469 8.23 -22.78 2.32
CA PHE A 469 8.35 -21.52 3.03
C PHE A 469 7.61 -21.61 4.37
N ARG A 470 8.34 -21.44 5.48
CA ARG A 470 7.81 -21.60 6.84
C ARG A 470 7.53 -20.26 7.50
N ILE A 471 6.29 -20.08 7.96
CA ILE A 471 5.81 -18.89 8.64
C ILE A 471 5.40 -19.27 10.06
N LEU A 472 5.75 -18.45 11.04
CA LEU A 472 5.27 -18.53 12.41
C LEU A 472 4.50 -17.26 12.76
N GLU A 473 3.26 -17.43 13.21
CA GLU A 473 2.47 -16.33 13.76
C GLU A 473 2.20 -16.56 15.26
N PRO A 474 2.99 -15.93 16.15
CA PRO A 474 2.77 -16.03 17.58
C PRO A 474 1.67 -15.08 18.02
N SER A 475 0.84 -15.52 18.98
CA SER A 475 -0.33 -14.76 19.44
C SER A 475 -1.31 -14.45 18.30
N ILE A 476 -1.71 -15.50 17.58
CA ILE A 476 -2.55 -15.42 16.37
C ILE A 476 -3.89 -14.69 16.60
N GLY A 477 -4.48 -14.79 17.81
CA GLY A 477 -5.82 -14.28 18.09
C GLY A 477 -6.82 -14.87 17.10
N VAL A 478 -7.48 -13.99 16.32
CA VAL A 478 -8.45 -14.37 15.26
C VAL A 478 -7.85 -14.52 13.86
N GLY A 479 -6.54 -14.32 13.67
CA GLY A 479 -5.84 -14.58 12.40
C GLY A 479 -5.77 -13.43 11.40
N ASN A 480 -5.70 -12.18 11.86
CA ASN A 480 -5.80 -10.99 11.00
C ASN A 480 -4.75 -10.88 9.89
N PHE A 481 -3.55 -11.46 10.03
CA PHE A 481 -2.52 -11.44 8.98
C PHE A 481 -2.75 -12.50 7.90
N LEU A 482 -3.46 -13.58 8.24
CA LEU A 482 -3.55 -14.78 7.41
C LEU A 482 -4.13 -14.54 6.01
N PRO A 483 -5.23 -13.77 5.81
CA PRO A 483 -5.76 -13.52 4.47
C PRO A 483 -4.71 -12.91 3.53
N LEU A 484 -3.92 -11.95 4.03
CA LEU A 484 -2.91 -11.24 3.24
C LEU A 484 -1.66 -12.09 3.02
N LEU A 485 -1.28 -12.92 3.99
CA LEU A 485 -0.19 -13.88 3.82
C LEU A 485 -0.53 -14.93 2.75
N ILE A 486 -1.78 -15.42 2.73
CA ILE A 486 -2.28 -16.33 1.71
C ILE A 486 -2.16 -15.67 0.33
N GLU A 487 -2.66 -14.44 0.15
CA GLU A 487 -2.56 -13.75 -1.14
C GLU A 487 -1.11 -13.50 -1.56
N LYS A 488 -0.25 -13.08 -0.63
CA LYS A 488 1.15 -12.78 -0.95
C LYS A 488 1.94 -14.01 -1.38
N TYR A 489 1.68 -15.16 -0.76
CA TYR A 489 2.44 -16.39 -0.98
C TYR A 489 1.70 -17.47 -1.77
N ARG A 490 0.54 -17.13 -2.36
CA ARG A 490 -0.31 -18.02 -3.18
C ARG A 490 0.48 -18.82 -4.22
N HIS A 491 1.51 -18.21 -4.82
CA HIS A 491 2.32 -18.78 -5.90
C HIS A 491 3.59 -19.53 -5.43
N VAL A 492 3.82 -19.68 -4.13
CA VAL A 492 4.96 -20.43 -3.59
C VAL A 492 4.68 -21.93 -3.68
N GLY A 493 5.70 -22.76 -3.91
CA GLY A 493 5.52 -24.22 -4.08
C GLY A 493 4.79 -24.89 -2.90
N GLN A 494 5.24 -24.64 -1.68
CA GLN A 494 4.56 -25.05 -0.45
C GLN A 494 4.75 -24.01 0.64
N VAL A 495 3.70 -23.70 1.39
CA VAL A 495 3.72 -22.78 2.54
C VAL A 495 3.23 -23.52 3.78
N ILE A 496 4.00 -23.46 4.86
CA ILE A 496 3.60 -24.01 6.16
C ILE A 496 3.50 -22.85 7.14
N ILE A 497 2.33 -22.68 7.75
CA ILE A 497 2.07 -21.63 8.74
C ILE A 497 1.79 -22.31 10.08
N ASP A 498 2.68 -22.11 11.04
CA ASP A 498 2.43 -22.49 12.42
C ASP A 498 1.82 -21.29 13.14
N VAL A 499 0.63 -21.47 13.68
CA VAL A 499 -0.07 -20.43 14.46
C VAL A 499 -0.11 -20.85 15.93
N VAL A 500 0.21 -19.91 16.82
CA VAL A 500 0.33 -20.19 18.25
C VAL A 500 -0.54 -19.24 19.05
N ASP A 501 -1.39 -19.79 19.92
CA ASP A 501 -2.05 -19.01 20.96
C ASP A 501 -2.11 -19.78 22.27
N ILE A 502 -2.05 -19.05 23.38
CA ILE A 502 -2.22 -19.63 24.71
C ILE A 502 -3.72 -19.81 25.02
N ASP A 503 -4.60 -19.03 24.41
CA ASP A 503 -6.05 -19.13 24.60
C ASP A 503 -6.71 -20.07 23.58
N SER A 504 -7.19 -21.21 24.08
CA SER A 504 -7.91 -22.21 23.28
C SER A 504 -9.21 -21.67 22.64
N ASN A 505 -9.88 -20.70 23.27
CA ASN A 505 -11.10 -20.11 22.71
C ASN A 505 -10.79 -19.22 21.50
N SER A 506 -9.72 -18.43 21.60
CA SER A 506 -9.21 -17.64 20.47
C SER A 506 -8.85 -18.55 19.28
N LEU A 507 -8.20 -19.70 19.52
CA LEU A 507 -7.89 -20.68 18.47
C LEU A 507 -9.14 -21.33 17.85
N LYS A 508 -10.18 -21.59 18.63
CA LYS A 508 -11.46 -22.08 18.12
C LYS A 508 -12.15 -21.03 17.25
N THR A 509 -12.16 -19.77 17.70
CA THR A 509 -12.67 -18.63 16.91
C THR A 509 -11.90 -18.47 15.60
N PHE A 510 -10.56 -18.52 15.65
CA PHE A 510 -9.69 -18.50 14.48
C PHE A 510 -10.04 -19.63 13.50
N SER A 511 -10.21 -20.85 14.00
CA SER A 511 -10.51 -22.00 13.15
C SER A 511 -11.86 -21.86 12.43
N LEU A 512 -12.87 -21.30 13.09
CA LEU A 512 -14.18 -21.00 12.47
C LEU A 512 -14.09 -19.90 11.41
N LEU A 513 -13.36 -18.82 11.69
CA LEU A 513 -13.15 -17.74 10.70
C LEU A 513 -12.33 -18.23 9.50
N ASN A 514 -11.36 -19.12 9.74
CA ASN A 514 -10.50 -19.67 8.70
C ASN A 514 -11.26 -20.54 7.70
N GLN A 515 -12.40 -21.13 8.08
CA GLN A 515 -13.28 -21.85 7.14
C GLN A 515 -13.87 -20.93 6.06
N SER A 516 -13.94 -19.61 6.32
CA SER A 516 -14.41 -18.63 5.34
C SER A 516 -13.33 -18.23 4.32
N LEU A 517 -12.07 -18.64 4.52
CA LEU A 517 -10.96 -18.28 3.65
C LEU A 517 -10.80 -19.33 2.55
N ASN A 518 -10.61 -18.88 1.32
CA ASN A 518 -10.25 -19.75 0.21
C ASN A 518 -8.74 -20.06 0.27
N ILE A 519 -8.38 -21.02 1.13
CA ILE A 519 -7.00 -21.43 1.37
C ILE A 519 -6.53 -22.34 0.21
N PRO A 520 -5.47 -21.97 -0.52
CA PRO A 520 -4.93 -22.79 -1.58
C PRO A 520 -4.34 -24.12 -1.07
N HIS A 521 -4.38 -25.17 -1.90
CA HIS A 521 -3.92 -26.52 -1.54
C HIS A 521 -2.43 -26.61 -1.14
N ASN A 522 -1.60 -25.65 -1.57
CA ASN A 522 -0.18 -25.56 -1.22
C ASN A 522 0.06 -24.99 0.20
N PHE A 523 -0.98 -24.59 0.94
CA PHE A 523 -0.88 -24.10 2.31
C PHE A 523 -1.22 -25.20 3.31
N LYS A 524 -0.36 -25.35 4.32
CA LYS A 524 -0.63 -26.14 5.52
C LYS A 524 -0.61 -25.22 6.74
N ILE A 525 -1.71 -25.19 7.50
CA ILE A 525 -1.80 -24.40 8.74
C ILE A 525 -1.81 -25.36 9.92
N ASN A 526 -0.82 -25.27 10.80
CA ASN A 526 -0.75 -26.04 12.04
C ASN A 526 -1.14 -25.15 13.20
N VAL A 527 -2.09 -25.60 14.02
CA VAL A 527 -2.56 -24.88 15.21
C VAL A 527 -1.89 -25.43 16.45
N ILE A 528 -1.22 -24.57 17.21
CA ILE A 528 -0.51 -24.92 18.44
C ILE A 528 -1.14 -24.16 19.59
N ASN A 529 -1.79 -24.87 20.51
CA ASN A 529 -2.27 -24.29 21.76
C ASN A 529 -1.21 -24.41 22.85
N ASP A 530 -0.34 -23.41 22.97
CA ASP A 530 0.73 -23.37 23.96
C ASP A 530 1.20 -21.93 24.23
N ASP A 531 1.98 -21.75 25.29
CA ASP A 531 2.66 -20.50 25.60
C ASP A 531 3.83 -20.29 24.63
N PHE A 532 3.68 -19.36 23.67
CA PHE A 532 4.73 -19.05 22.70
C PHE A 532 6.10 -18.82 23.33
N LEU A 533 6.21 -18.22 24.53
CA LEU A 533 7.51 -17.93 25.14
C LEU A 533 8.19 -19.20 25.68
N LEU A 534 7.42 -20.21 26.08
CA LEU A 534 7.92 -21.46 26.66
C LEU A 534 7.98 -22.62 25.66
N HIS A 535 7.12 -22.62 24.64
CA HIS A 535 7.02 -23.66 23.63
C HIS A 535 8.37 -23.95 22.93
N HIS A 536 8.69 -25.23 22.73
CA HIS A 536 9.90 -25.65 22.05
C HIS A 536 9.62 -25.90 20.57
N PHE A 537 10.25 -25.10 19.70
CA PHE A 537 10.13 -25.25 18.26
C PHE A 537 11.32 -26.04 17.71
N GLU A 538 11.05 -27.12 16.99
CA GLU A 538 12.08 -27.94 16.33
C GLU A 538 12.69 -27.24 15.11
N ASN A 539 11.90 -26.40 14.44
CA ASN A 539 12.27 -25.80 13.16
C ASN A 539 12.58 -24.30 13.31
N LYS A 540 13.48 -23.81 12.45
CA LYS A 540 13.60 -22.38 12.15
C LYS A 540 12.51 -21.98 11.15
N TYR A 541 12.18 -20.70 11.15
CA TYR A 541 11.17 -20.11 10.29
C TYR A 541 11.80 -19.12 9.32
N ASP A 542 11.26 -19.06 8.10
CA ASP A 542 11.65 -18.05 7.13
C ASP A 542 11.08 -16.69 7.52
N LEU A 543 9.89 -16.70 8.12
CA LEU A 543 9.18 -15.52 8.57
C LEU A 543 8.55 -15.76 9.95
N VAL A 544 8.76 -14.83 10.88
CA VAL A 544 7.94 -14.69 12.10
C VAL A 544 7.20 -13.37 12.01
N ILE A 545 5.87 -13.38 12.09
CA ILE A 545 5.03 -12.19 11.91
C ILE A 545 3.89 -12.15 12.93
N GLY A 546 3.49 -10.97 13.40
CA GLY A 546 2.31 -10.88 14.26
C GLY A 546 2.22 -9.59 15.09
N ASN A 547 1.22 -9.56 15.97
CA ASN A 547 1.01 -8.50 16.96
C ASN A 547 1.13 -9.08 18.39
N PRO A 548 2.32 -9.02 19.01
CA PRO A 548 2.51 -9.53 20.37
C PRO A 548 1.64 -8.81 21.41
N PRO A 549 1.30 -9.46 22.54
CA PRO A 549 0.52 -8.83 23.61
C PRO A 549 1.32 -7.73 24.34
N TYR A 550 0.69 -6.56 24.56
CA TYR A 550 1.36 -5.40 25.20
C TYR A 550 1.29 -5.40 26.73
N LYS A 551 0.95 -6.54 27.35
CA LYS A 551 0.76 -6.67 28.80
C LYS A 551 2.10 -6.50 29.53
N LYS A 552 2.09 -5.75 30.63
CA LYS A 552 3.19 -5.68 31.60
C LYS A 552 2.87 -6.60 32.78
N LEU A 553 3.73 -7.59 33.01
CA LEU A 553 3.55 -8.56 34.09
C LEU A 553 3.91 -7.93 35.46
N THR A 554 3.14 -8.31 36.48
CA THR A 554 3.43 -7.97 37.88
C THR A 554 4.57 -8.83 38.40
N LEU A 555 5.26 -8.36 39.44
CA LEU A 555 6.33 -9.13 40.11
C LEU A 555 5.81 -10.42 40.77
N THR A 556 4.51 -10.49 41.06
CA THR A 556 3.83 -11.66 41.62
C THR A 556 3.47 -12.72 40.58
N ASN A 557 3.71 -12.48 39.29
CA ASN A 557 3.38 -13.43 38.25
C ASN A 557 4.39 -14.59 38.21
N SER A 558 3.94 -15.82 38.42
CA SER A 558 4.78 -17.02 38.51
C SER A 558 5.62 -17.32 37.27
N LYS A 559 5.21 -16.85 36.08
CA LYS A 559 5.93 -17.08 34.81
C LYS A 559 7.00 -16.03 34.50
N LEU A 560 7.05 -14.91 35.22
CA LEU A 560 7.94 -13.80 34.89
C LEU A 560 9.42 -14.21 34.93
N ASP A 561 9.82 -14.97 35.95
CA ASP A 561 11.19 -15.42 36.12
C ASP A 561 11.61 -16.41 35.02
N GLU A 562 10.70 -17.27 34.58
CA GLU A 562 10.94 -18.18 33.46
C GLU A 562 11.15 -17.43 32.14
N TYR A 563 10.33 -16.42 31.87
CA TYR A 563 10.48 -15.57 30.69
C TYR A 563 11.82 -14.81 30.72
N LYS A 564 12.22 -14.29 31.89
CA LYS A 564 13.48 -13.56 32.06
C LYS A 564 14.71 -14.44 31.92
N ARG A 565 14.65 -15.72 32.33
CA ARG A 565 15.79 -16.65 32.32
C ARG A 565 16.47 -16.77 30.95
N LYS A 566 15.70 -16.64 29.87
CA LYS A 566 16.20 -16.74 28.48
C LYS A 566 16.18 -15.41 27.73
N ALA A 567 15.95 -14.29 28.42
CA ALA A 567 15.83 -12.96 27.84
C ALA A 567 17.16 -12.21 27.88
N PHE A 568 17.47 -11.49 26.80
CA PHE A 568 18.54 -10.50 26.73
C PHE A 568 18.19 -9.27 27.59
N ASN A 569 16.95 -8.78 27.49
CA ASN A 569 16.45 -7.73 28.37
C ASN A 569 15.73 -8.30 29.60
N TYR A 570 16.47 -8.57 30.68
CA TYR A 570 15.91 -8.99 31.96
C TYR A 570 15.35 -7.83 32.82
N ASP A 571 15.55 -6.58 32.40
CA ASP A 571 15.10 -5.39 33.16
C ASP A 571 13.61 -5.09 32.94
N THR A 572 13.02 -5.58 31.84
CA THR A 572 11.62 -5.35 31.51
C THR A 572 10.71 -6.44 32.06
N ASN A 573 9.45 -6.09 32.28
CA ASN A 573 8.37 -7.04 32.54
C ASN A 573 7.31 -7.02 31.41
N ASN A 574 7.60 -6.35 30.29
CA ASN A 574 6.67 -6.25 29.15
C ASN A 574 6.80 -7.47 28.24
N VAL A 575 5.69 -8.18 28.05
CA VAL A 575 5.65 -9.45 27.31
C VAL A 575 6.11 -9.29 25.85
N PHE A 576 5.71 -8.21 25.17
CA PHE A 576 6.08 -7.99 23.78
C PHE A 576 7.61 -7.94 23.55
N SER A 577 8.41 -7.50 24.55
CA SER A 577 9.87 -7.48 24.43
C SER A 577 10.43 -8.90 24.37
N PHE A 578 9.92 -9.81 25.20
CA PHE A 578 10.31 -11.22 25.16
C PHE A 578 9.89 -11.91 23.86
N PHE A 579 8.73 -11.51 23.31
CA PHE A 579 8.27 -11.99 22.01
C PHE A 579 9.23 -11.61 20.89
N ILE A 580 9.66 -10.36 20.83
CA ILE A 580 10.62 -9.87 19.83
C ILE A 580 11.92 -10.67 19.90
N GLU A 581 12.46 -10.90 21.10
CA GLU A 581 13.72 -11.63 21.28
C GLU A 581 13.60 -13.10 20.86
N LYS A 582 12.51 -13.77 21.24
CA LYS A 582 12.28 -15.16 20.81
C LYS A 582 12.05 -15.25 19.30
N ALA A 583 11.29 -14.33 18.71
CA ALA A 583 11.08 -14.25 17.27
C ALA A 583 12.41 -14.08 16.51
N LEU A 584 13.31 -13.21 16.98
CA LEU A 584 14.65 -13.04 16.38
C LEU A 584 15.52 -14.29 16.47
N ARG A 585 15.30 -15.15 17.46
CA ARG A 585 15.95 -16.46 17.55
C ARG A 585 15.35 -17.47 16.58
N LEU A 586 14.05 -17.42 16.30
CA LEU A 586 13.35 -18.43 15.50
C LEU A 586 13.31 -18.10 14.00
N GLY A 587 13.21 -16.82 13.65
CA GLY A 587 12.94 -16.36 12.28
C GLY A 587 14.15 -15.82 11.53
N ASN A 588 14.20 -16.03 10.22
CA ASN A 588 15.13 -15.34 9.30
C ASN A 588 14.72 -13.86 9.09
N ILE A 589 13.41 -13.63 8.98
CA ILE A 589 12.77 -12.32 8.94
C ILE A 589 11.75 -12.26 10.08
N VAL A 590 11.74 -11.15 10.80
CA VAL A 590 10.81 -10.87 11.90
C VAL A 590 10.05 -9.59 11.59
N ALA A 591 8.73 -9.67 11.57
CA ALA A 591 7.82 -8.58 11.25
C ALA A 591 6.79 -8.40 12.37
N LEU A 592 7.05 -7.53 13.35
CA LEU A 592 6.20 -7.40 14.54
C LEU A 592 5.68 -5.99 14.72
N ILE A 593 4.46 -5.87 15.20
CA ILE A 593 3.91 -4.62 15.74
C ILE A 593 4.39 -4.46 17.18
N ALA A 594 4.73 -3.26 17.59
CA ALA A 594 5.15 -2.96 18.96
C ALA A 594 4.70 -1.56 19.39
N PRO A 595 4.56 -1.33 20.71
CA PRO A 595 4.44 0.03 21.24
C PRO A 595 5.64 0.90 20.86
N LYS A 596 5.39 2.16 20.50
CA LYS A 596 6.43 3.14 20.17
C LYS A 596 7.39 3.44 21.34
N SER A 597 6.99 3.10 22.57
CA SER A 597 7.89 3.14 23.73
C SER A 597 9.14 2.25 23.56
N LEU A 598 9.08 1.17 22.77
CA LEU A 598 10.23 0.33 22.43
C LEU A 598 11.43 1.16 21.94
N ILE A 599 11.16 2.13 21.07
CA ILE A 599 12.20 2.93 20.43
C ILE A 599 12.62 4.16 21.24
N SER A 600 12.14 4.31 22.49
CA SER A 600 12.33 5.56 23.23
C SER A 600 12.47 5.47 24.76
N THR A 601 11.81 4.52 25.41
CA THR A 601 11.80 4.41 26.88
C THR A 601 13.07 3.71 27.41
N PRO A 602 13.61 4.11 28.57
CA PRO A 602 14.78 3.48 29.18
C PRO A 602 14.64 1.95 29.40
N GLU A 603 13.43 1.49 29.73
CA GLU A 603 13.11 0.07 29.97
C GLU A 603 13.52 -0.85 28.80
N PHE A 604 13.62 -0.32 27.58
CA PHE A 604 13.94 -1.09 26.39
C PHE A 604 15.34 -0.82 25.83
N ASN A 605 16.25 -0.20 26.60
CA ASN A 605 17.62 0.06 26.16
C ASN A 605 18.34 -1.22 25.70
N LYS A 606 18.26 -2.31 26.48
CA LYS A 606 18.84 -3.61 26.13
C LYS A 606 18.19 -4.21 24.87
N THR A 607 16.86 -4.17 24.77
CA THR A 607 16.14 -4.64 23.58
C THR A 607 16.58 -3.85 22.33
N ARG A 608 16.70 -2.52 22.41
CA ARG A 608 17.18 -1.69 21.30
C ARG A 608 18.61 -2.00 20.90
N TYR A 609 19.50 -2.21 21.86
CA TYR A 609 20.88 -2.61 21.59
C TYR A 609 20.94 -3.93 20.79
N LEU A 610 20.15 -4.92 21.20
CA LEU A 610 20.01 -6.17 20.44
C LEU A 610 19.49 -5.91 19.02
N LEU A 611 18.41 -5.13 18.86
CA LEU A 611 17.82 -4.84 17.55
C LEU A 611 18.79 -4.06 16.63
N GLN A 612 19.58 -3.15 17.18
CA GLN A 612 20.57 -2.36 16.44
C GLN A 612 21.68 -3.22 15.83
N SER A 613 21.99 -4.37 16.44
CA SER A 613 22.95 -5.34 15.89
C SER A 613 22.42 -6.13 14.68
N LYS A 614 21.11 -6.07 14.44
CA LYS A 614 20.42 -6.77 13.35
C LYS A 614 20.21 -5.84 12.16
N ASN A 615 19.89 -6.43 11.01
CA ASN A 615 19.56 -5.67 9.82
C ASN A 615 18.09 -5.21 9.87
N ILE A 616 17.85 -3.94 10.19
CA ILE A 616 16.51 -3.34 10.19
C ILE A 616 16.16 -2.94 8.76
N LEU A 617 15.09 -3.51 8.21
CA LEU A 617 14.68 -3.28 6.84
C LEU A 617 13.67 -2.12 6.75
N LYS A 618 12.66 -2.14 7.63
CA LYS A 618 11.56 -1.16 7.61
C LYS A 618 11.06 -0.83 9.01
N ILE A 619 10.72 0.43 9.22
CA ILE A 619 9.94 0.90 10.38
C ILE A 619 8.72 1.65 9.85
N VAL A 620 7.52 1.26 10.29
CA VAL A 620 6.31 2.03 10.04
C VAL A 620 5.88 2.68 11.35
N ASP A 621 5.71 3.99 11.36
CA ASP A 621 5.19 4.74 12.52
C ASP A 621 3.72 5.07 12.31
N TYR A 622 2.85 4.35 13.02
CA TYR A 622 1.40 4.54 12.95
C TYR A 622 0.93 5.69 13.85
N GLY A 623 1.75 6.15 14.80
CA GLY A 623 1.30 7.06 15.85
C GLY A 623 0.07 6.51 16.59
N GLU A 624 -0.91 7.39 16.87
CA GLU A 624 -2.21 7.03 17.46
C GLU A 624 -3.17 6.34 16.45
N ASP A 625 -2.89 6.39 15.14
CA ASP A 625 -3.78 5.86 14.10
C ASP A 625 -3.72 4.32 13.97
N GLY A 626 -2.76 3.67 14.63
CA GLY A 626 -2.58 2.22 14.60
C GLY A 626 -3.80 1.48 15.15
N PHE A 627 -4.18 1.77 16.40
CA PHE A 627 -5.28 1.11 17.11
C PHE A 627 -6.30 2.14 17.63
N LYS A 628 -7.45 2.23 16.96
CA LYS A 628 -8.49 3.21 17.32
C LYS A 628 -9.09 2.90 18.69
N GLY A 629 -9.19 3.91 19.56
CA GLY A 629 -9.74 3.78 20.91
C GLY A 629 -8.72 3.38 21.97
N VAL A 630 -7.46 3.16 21.59
CA VAL A 630 -6.37 2.79 22.48
C VAL A 630 -5.39 3.97 22.58
N LYS A 631 -5.07 4.41 23.80
CA LYS A 631 -4.13 5.53 24.03
C LYS A 631 -2.66 5.07 23.99
N ILE A 632 -2.28 4.29 22.97
CA ILE A 632 -0.92 3.77 22.77
C ILE A 632 -0.48 4.09 21.34
N GLU A 633 0.66 4.77 21.18
CA GLU A 633 1.26 4.93 19.85
C GLU A 633 2.02 3.66 19.48
N THR A 634 1.94 3.26 18.22
CA THR A 634 2.49 1.98 17.76
C THR A 634 3.33 2.12 16.51
N ILE A 635 4.27 1.20 16.39
CA ILE A 635 5.13 1.04 15.23
C ILE A 635 5.09 -0.42 14.77
N SER A 636 5.50 -0.69 13.53
CA SER A 636 5.91 -2.05 13.15
C SER A 636 7.35 -2.04 12.66
N LEU A 637 8.04 -3.14 12.93
CA LEU A 637 9.44 -3.36 12.57
C LEU A 637 9.52 -4.58 11.65
N ILE A 638 10.23 -4.45 10.53
CA ILE A 638 10.66 -5.58 9.71
C ILE A 638 12.17 -5.69 9.81
N ILE A 639 12.67 -6.82 10.31
CA ILE A 639 14.06 -7.04 10.68
C ILE A 639 14.51 -8.37 10.10
N SER A 640 15.70 -8.41 9.50
CA SER A 640 16.39 -9.67 9.25
C SER A 640 17.24 -10.04 10.45
N SER A 641 17.13 -11.28 10.92
CA SER A 641 17.90 -11.79 12.07
C SER A 641 19.39 -11.95 11.77
N LYS A 642 19.77 -11.83 10.49
CA LYS A 642 21.16 -11.74 10.03
C LYS A 642 21.86 -10.53 10.66
N PRO A 643 23.19 -10.60 10.86
CA PRO A 643 23.97 -9.46 11.32
C PRO A 643 23.75 -8.23 10.43
N LYS A 644 23.80 -7.06 11.05
CA LYS A 644 23.75 -5.76 10.36
C LYS A 644 24.83 -5.70 9.27
N LYS A 645 24.44 -5.26 8.07
CA LYS A 645 25.37 -4.99 6.96
C LYS A 645 25.96 -3.58 7.08
N PRO A 646 27.20 -3.35 6.61
CA PRO A 646 27.71 -2.00 6.40
C PRO A 646 26.77 -1.19 5.50
N TYR A 647 26.56 0.09 5.81
CA TYR A 647 25.72 1.01 5.03
C TYR A 647 24.27 0.53 4.82
N ASN A 648 23.69 -0.15 5.81
CA ASN A 648 22.30 -0.57 5.72
C ASN A 648 21.34 0.62 5.72
N ARG A 649 20.47 0.71 4.69
CA ARG A 649 19.40 1.72 4.60
C ARG A 649 18.08 1.16 5.11
N ILE A 650 17.46 1.89 6.04
CA ILE A 650 16.13 1.63 6.56
C ILE A 650 15.10 2.45 5.79
N LYS A 651 13.99 1.81 5.42
CA LYS A 651 12.77 2.50 4.99
C LYS A 651 11.94 2.90 6.20
N ILE A 652 11.65 4.19 6.35
CA ILE A 652 10.79 4.73 7.40
C ILE A 652 9.53 5.28 6.74
N GLU A 653 8.38 4.76 7.15
CA GLU A 653 7.08 5.20 6.64
C GLU A 653 6.26 5.78 7.78
N SER A 654 5.77 7.00 7.63
CA SER A 654 5.05 7.70 8.68
C SER A 654 3.59 7.93 8.31
N TYR A 655 2.69 7.40 9.12
CA TYR A 655 1.27 7.75 9.07
C TYR A 655 1.02 9.11 9.73
N ILE A 656 2.00 9.68 10.45
CA ILE A 656 1.90 10.99 11.09
C ILE A 656 2.20 12.08 10.06
N THR A 657 3.37 12.03 9.43
CA THR A 657 3.79 13.04 8.43
C THR A 657 3.28 12.74 7.03
N LYS A 658 2.71 11.54 6.81
CA LYS A 658 2.25 11.03 5.50
C LYS A 658 3.38 11.03 4.45
N GLN A 659 4.58 10.64 4.87
CA GLN A 659 5.80 10.62 4.06
C GLN A 659 6.56 9.29 4.22
N VAL A 660 7.44 9.01 3.25
CA VAL A 660 8.41 7.91 3.29
C VAL A 660 9.82 8.50 3.25
N TYR A 661 10.72 7.94 4.05
CA TYR A 661 12.12 8.32 4.11
C TYR A 661 13.00 7.08 3.98
N PHE A 662 14.15 7.23 3.33
CA PHE A 662 15.20 6.20 3.31
C PHE A 662 16.42 6.76 4.03
N LYS A 663 16.77 6.20 5.19
CA LYS A 663 17.86 6.69 6.05
C LYS A 663 18.83 5.58 6.39
N ASP A 664 20.07 5.92 6.66
CA ASP A 664 21.03 4.94 7.16
C ASP A 664 20.64 4.47 8.56
N GLN A 665 20.77 3.17 8.82
CA GLN A 665 20.45 2.59 10.13
C GLN A 665 21.25 3.26 11.24
N GLU A 666 22.55 3.48 11.03
CA GLU A 666 23.44 4.12 12.01
C GLU A 666 23.02 5.54 12.34
N TYR A 667 22.48 6.26 11.35
CA TYR A 667 22.02 7.62 11.55
C TYR A 667 20.77 7.67 12.45
N VAL A 668 19.86 6.71 12.27
CA VAL A 668 18.59 6.59 13.02
C VAL A 668 18.82 6.00 14.41
N THR A 669 19.67 4.98 14.52
CA THR A 669 19.94 4.23 15.76
C THR A 669 21.23 4.67 16.45
N SER A 670 21.70 5.90 16.20
CA SER A 670 22.95 6.42 16.76
C SER A 670 22.90 6.44 18.30
N ASP A 671 24.00 6.02 18.92
CA ASP A 671 24.27 6.08 20.35
C ASP A 671 24.59 7.49 20.86
N LYS A 672 24.78 8.47 19.97
CA LYS A 672 24.88 9.90 20.31
C LYS A 672 23.65 10.43 21.04
N PHE A 673 22.50 9.75 20.88
CA PHE A 673 21.22 10.12 21.47
C PHE A 673 20.68 8.96 22.33
N PRO A 674 19.88 9.23 23.37
CA PRO A 674 19.42 8.21 24.33
C PRO A 674 18.45 7.19 23.73
N TYR A 675 17.90 7.46 22.54
CA TYR A 675 17.01 6.55 21.83
C TYR A 675 16.94 6.84 20.33
N TRP A 676 16.27 5.98 19.56
CA TRP A 676 16.25 6.05 18.08
C TRP A 676 15.42 7.24 17.58
N LEU A 677 15.95 7.97 16.58
CA LEU A 677 15.33 9.16 16.02
C LEU A 677 14.91 8.92 14.56
N LEU A 678 13.65 8.54 14.36
CA LEU A 678 13.10 8.19 13.04
C LEU A 678 13.07 9.39 12.08
N TYR A 679 12.79 10.58 12.62
CA TYR A 679 12.59 11.81 11.84
C TYR A 679 13.82 12.74 11.85
N ARG A 680 14.96 12.26 12.38
CA ARG A 680 16.23 13.00 12.39
C ARG A 680 16.57 13.48 10.98
N ASN A 681 16.96 14.74 10.85
CA ASN A 681 17.32 15.34 9.56
C ASN A 681 18.38 16.44 9.78
N GLU A 682 18.84 17.04 8.69
CA GLU A 682 19.85 18.10 8.72
C GLU A 682 19.47 19.26 9.65
N PHE A 683 18.21 19.72 9.60
CA PHE A 683 17.73 20.76 10.53
C PHE A 683 17.92 20.36 12.00
N PHE A 684 17.57 19.12 12.36
CA PHE A 684 17.77 18.61 13.71
C PHE A 684 19.26 18.57 14.10
N ASP A 685 20.13 18.15 13.17
CA ASP A 685 21.57 18.07 13.41
C ASP A 685 22.19 19.46 13.60
N THR A 686 21.83 20.45 12.77
CA THR A 686 22.29 21.83 12.88
C THR A 686 21.90 22.47 14.22
N VAL A 687 20.68 22.24 14.69
CA VAL A 687 20.27 22.69 16.03
C VAL A 687 21.02 21.92 17.12
N SER A 688 21.17 20.59 16.97
CA SER A 688 21.88 19.75 17.93
C SER A 688 23.33 20.18 18.16
N CYS A 689 24.05 20.57 17.11
CA CYS A 689 25.45 21.02 17.21
C CYS A 689 25.62 22.28 18.05
N ARG A 690 24.58 23.13 18.16
CA ARG A 690 24.60 24.35 18.98
C ARG A 690 24.18 24.12 20.43
N LEU A 691 23.72 22.92 20.77
CA LEU A 691 23.20 22.60 22.11
C LEU A 691 24.19 21.77 22.90
N LYS A 692 24.35 22.09 24.18
CA LYS A 692 24.92 21.20 25.19
C LYS A 692 23.79 20.37 25.79
N PHE A 693 23.77 19.07 25.49
CA PHE A 693 22.75 18.14 25.98
C PHE A 693 23.07 17.57 27.36
N ASN A 694 22.13 16.79 27.92
CA ASN A 694 22.30 16.04 29.16
C ASN A 694 22.60 16.94 30.39
N VAL A 695 22.05 18.15 30.40
CA VAL A 695 22.29 19.15 31.46
C VAL A 695 21.49 18.85 32.73
N PHE A 696 20.34 18.20 32.59
CA PHE A 696 19.37 18.05 33.68
C PHE A 696 19.11 16.61 34.10
N SER A 697 18.78 16.44 35.37
CA SER A 697 18.07 15.29 35.92
C SER A 697 16.58 15.64 36.05
N ALA A 698 15.70 14.67 35.76
CA ALA A 698 14.26 14.87 35.86
C ALA A 698 13.66 14.12 37.05
N PHE A 699 12.78 14.80 37.78
CA PHE A 699 11.91 14.24 38.79
C PHE A 699 10.44 14.52 38.44
N ARG A 700 9.57 13.55 38.75
CA ARG A 700 8.13 13.66 38.56
C ARG A 700 7.42 12.93 39.68
N ASP A 701 6.63 13.66 40.44
CA ASP A 701 5.80 13.07 41.49
C ASP A 701 4.52 12.49 40.91
N ARG A 702 4.09 11.31 41.37
CA ARG A 702 2.81 10.69 40.99
C ARG A 702 1.90 10.45 42.20
N GLN A 703 2.33 10.84 43.40
CA GLN A 703 1.62 10.64 44.65
C GLN A 703 0.44 11.61 44.79
N ILE A 704 0.56 12.83 44.25
CA ILE A 704 -0.52 13.83 44.28
C ILE A 704 -1.63 13.47 43.27
N LYS A 705 -2.84 13.25 43.79
CA LYS A 705 -4.08 12.98 43.04
C LYS A 705 -5.09 14.05 43.39
N LYS A 706 -6.14 14.21 42.57
CA LYS A 706 -7.21 15.21 42.78
C LYS A 706 -7.83 15.15 44.18
N VAL A 707 -7.95 13.96 44.76
CA VAL A 707 -8.49 13.74 46.11
C VAL A 707 -7.61 14.33 47.22
N HIS A 708 -6.33 14.57 46.96
CA HIS A 708 -5.39 15.15 47.93
C HIS A 708 -5.39 16.69 47.88
N THR A 709 -6.01 17.31 46.88
CA THR A 709 -5.91 18.76 46.62
C THR A 709 -7.19 19.52 46.97
N LYS A 710 -7.05 20.75 47.47
CA LYS A 710 -8.13 21.67 47.85
C LYS A 710 -8.15 22.93 46.96
N SER A 711 -9.25 23.69 46.99
CA SER A 711 -9.36 25.00 46.30
C SER A 711 -8.55 26.11 46.98
N GLN A 712 -8.27 25.96 48.27
CA GLN A 712 -7.41 26.84 49.08
C GLN A 712 -6.60 25.98 50.05
N GLY A 713 -5.41 26.44 50.44
CA GLY A 713 -4.53 25.73 51.37
C GLY A 713 -3.16 26.38 51.48
N LYS A 714 -2.29 25.82 52.32
CA LYS A 714 -0.98 26.42 52.65
C LYS A 714 0.02 26.41 51.49
N ILE A 715 0.11 25.32 50.74
CA ILE A 715 1.12 25.12 49.70
C ILE A 715 0.43 24.94 48.35
N ARG A 716 0.84 25.74 47.37
CA ARG A 716 0.26 25.68 46.02
C ARG A 716 0.82 24.50 45.23
N VAL A 717 -0.06 23.76 44.56
CA VAL A 717 0.28 22.67 43.65
C VAL A 717 0.19 23.16 42.21
N LEU A 718 1.35 23.30 41.56
CA LEU A 718 1.47 23.71 40.17
C LEU A 718 1.26 22.52 39.23
N LYS A 719 0.44 22.74 38.20
CA LYS A 719 0.09 21.78 37.17
C LYS A 719 0.48 22.29 35.77
N SER A 720 0.37 21.44 34.76
CA SER A 720 0.90 21.71 33.41
C SER A 720 0.40 22.99 32.75
N ARG A 721 -0.84 23.43 33.03
CA ARG A 721 -1.39 24.69 32.50
C ARG A 721 -0.88 25.93 33.24
N ASN A 722 -0.39 25.78 34.48
CA ASN A 722 0.20 26.89 35.23
C ASN A 722 1.56 27.31 34.67
N ILE A 723 2.29 26.40 34.03
CA ILE A 723 3.64 26.68 33.54
C ILE A 723 3.56 27.42 32.20
N ALA A 724 4.11 28.62 32.12
CA ALA A 724 4.34 29.38 30.89
C ALA A 724 5.85 29.64 30.69
N SER A 725 6.23 30.34 29.60
CA SER A 725 7.64 30.70 29.37
C SER A 725 8.08 31.72 30.42
N ASN A 726 9.06 31.36 31.24
CA ASN A 726 9.60 32.18 32.32
C ASN A 726 8.60 32.70 33.36
N LYS A 727 7.38 32.15 33.42
CA LYS A 727 6.37 32.59 34.40
C LYS A 727 5.37 31.51 34.76
N ILE A 728 4.74 31.71 35.92
CA ILE A 728 3.58 30.95 36.38
C ILE A 728 2.30 31.73 36.09
N VAL A 729 1.28 31.03 35.60
CA VAL A 729 -0.04 31.57 35.29
C VAL A 729 -1.04 31.07 36.34
N ASN A 730 -1.79 32.01 36.91
CA ASN A 730 -2.92 31.72 37.80
C ASN A 730 -4.15 31.43 36.95
N ILE A 731 -4.86 30.34 37.26
CA ILE A 731 -6.02 29.90 36.49
C ILE A 731 -7.16 29.62 37.45
N ASP A 732 -8.23 30.42 37.34
CA ASP A 732 -9.42 30.26 38.15
C ASP A 732 -10.03 28.86 38.02
N GLN A 733 -10.51 28.31 39.13
CA GLN A 733 -11.07 26.94 39.26
C GLN A 733 -10.13 25.79 38.83
N TYR A 734 -8.89 26.07 38.46
CA TYR A 734 -7.87 25.08 38.14
C TYR A 734 -6.78 25.04 39.20
N ASP A 735 -6.43 26.17 39.80
CA ASP A 735 -5.43 26.23 40.86
C ASP A 735 -5.87 25.43 42.09
N CYS A 736 -4.91 24.73 42.70
CA CYS A 736 -5.19 23.85 43.82
C CYS A 736 -4.02 23.79 44.80
N TYR A 737 -4.32 23.39 46.03
CA TYR A 737 -3.44 23.52 47.18
C TYR A 737 -3.45 22.26 48.05
N VAL A 738 -2.42 22.09 48.87
CA VAL A 738 -2.32 21.09 49.94
C VAL A 738 -1.89 21.77 51.24
N ASP A 739 -2.29 21.19 52.39
CA ASP A 739 -1.91 21.73 53.70
C ASP A 739 -0.74 20.99 54.35
N ASP A 740 -0.49 19.75 53.93
CA ASP A 740 0.60 18.90 54.43
C ASP A 740 1.34 18.23 53.25
N THR A 741 2.67 18.28 53.31
CA THR A 741 3.59 17.73 52.31
C THR A 741 4.56 16.71 52.89
N SER A 742 4.48 16.41 54.19
CA SER A 742 5.41 15.53 54.92
C SER A 742 5.60 14.15 54.26
N ASN A 743 4.52 13.59 53.71
CA ASN A 743 4.52 12.27 53.05
C ASN A 743 4.76 12.32 51.53
N LEU A 744 5.05 13.49 50.96
CA LEU A 744 5.22 13.67 49.52
C LEU A 744 6.69 13.78 49.14
N THR A 745 7.14 12.93 48.22
CA THR A 745 8.53 12.92 47.76
C THR A 745 8.91 14.23 47.08
N VAL A 746 7.95 14.96 46.48
CA VAL A 746 8.19 16.28 45.87
C VAL A 746 8.57 17.36 46.89
N ALA A 747 8.24 17.17 48.17
CA ALA A 747 8.48 18.17 49.22
C ALA A 747 9.97 18.54 49.34
N LYS A 748 10.88 17.62 49.01
CA LYS A 748 12.34 17.88 48.97
C LYS A 748 12.78 18.96 47.98
N TYR A 749 11.92 19.35 47.04
CA TYR A 749 12.19 20.41 46.08
C TYR A 749 11.60 21.76 46.49
N ILE A 750 10.83 21.83 47.58
CA ILE A 750 10.30 23.12 48.08
C ILE A 750 11.48 24.06 48.33
N ASN A 751 11.37 25.29 47.81
CA ASN A 751 12.40 26.33 47.89
C ASN A 751 13.76 25.92 47.27
N HIS A 752 13.81 24.87 46.45
CA HIS A 752 15.03 24.50 45.74
C HIS A 752 15.35 25.55 44.68
N GLU A 753 16.36 26.38 44.96
CA GLU A 753 16.81 27.41 44.04
C GLU A 753 17.29 26.80 42.71
N HIS A 754 17.00 27.48 41.60
CA HIS A 754 17.35 27.06 40.24
C HIS A 754 16.73 25.74 39.74
N ALA A 755 15.79 25.13 40.48
CA ALA A 755 14.96 24.06 39.93
C ALA A 755 14.03 24.62 38.84
N ILE A 756 13.82 23.85 37.77
CA ILE A 756 13.05 24.27 36.60
C ILE A 756 11.81 23.40 36.46
N LEU A 757 10.69 24.01 36.10
CA LEU A 757 9.42 23.36 35.88
C LEU A 757 9.14 23.21 34.40
N ILE A 758 8.82 22.00 33.95
CA ILE A 758 8.43 21.71 32.56
C ILE A 758 7.14 20.89 32.53
N PRO A 759 6.14 21.25 31.71
CA PRO A 759 4.96 20.40 31.52
C PRO A 759 5.33 19.01 30.98
N ASN A 760 4.76 17.96 31.57
CA ASN A 760 4.81 16.61 30.99
C ASN A 760 3.92 16.53 29.73
N LEU A 761 4.25 15.60 28.82
CA LEU A 761 3.48 15.33 27.60
C LEU A 761 3.27 16.58 26.70
N THR A 762 4.21 17.51 26.69
CA THR A 762 4.12 18.73 25.87
C THR A 762 4.90 18.62 24.56
N TYR A 763 4.26 19.03 23.45
CA TYR A 763 4.88 19.31 22.16
C TYR A 763 5.22 20.80 21.99
N ASN A 764 4.79 21.62 22.95
CA ASN A 764 5.11 23.04 23.06
C ASN A 764 6.00 23.22 24.30
N PRO A 765 7.29 22.87 24.22
CA PRO A 765 8.23 23.03 25.32
C PRO A 765 8.20 24.47 25.84
N ARG A 766 8.13 24.58 27.17
CA ARG A 766 8.16 25.82 27.92
C ARG A 766 8.58 25.49 29.33
N ALA A 767 9.29 26.43 29.94
CA ALA A 767 9.86 26.23 31.25
C ALA A 767 9.87 27.55 32.03
N CYS A 768 9.86 27.43 33.35
CA CYS A 768 10.10 28.52 34.28
C CYS A 768 10.85 27.98 35.50
N PHE A 769 11.42 28.86 36.32
CA PHE A 769 11.95 28.45 37.62
C PHE A 769 10.82 28.04 38.56
N LEU A 770 11.11 27.11 39.47
CA LEU A 770 10.22 26.71 40.56
C LEU A 770 10.06 27.89 41.54
N PRO A 771 8.84 28.42 41.73
CA PRO A 771 8.60 29.46 42.72
C PRO A 771 8.77 28.94 44.15
N LYS A 772 9.14 29.84 45.06
CA LYS A 772 9.16 29.56 46.51
C LYS A 772 7.78 29.08 46.98
N GLU A 773 7.77 28.20 47.98
CA GLU A 773 6.56 27.69 48.65
C GLU A 773 5.54 27.00 47.71
N THR A 774 6.02 26.41 46.62
CA THR A 774 5.18 25.64 45.69
C THR A 774 5.70 24.22 45.48
N ILE A 775 4.80 23.31 45.09
CA ILE A 775 5.11 21.94 44.66
C ILE A 775 4.41 21.64 43.33
N THR A 776 4.67 20.47 42.75
CA THR A 776 4.04 20.06 41.49
C THR A 776 3.37 18.70 41.60
N ASP A 777 2.27 18.51 40.85
CA ASP A 777 1.71 17.18 40.62
C ASP A 777 2.42 16.45 39.46
N GLY A 778 1.92 15.26 39.11
CA GLY A 778 2.47 14.47 38.01
C GLY A 778 2.27 15.05 36.62
N SER A 779 1.62 16.18 36.44
CA SER A 779 1.52 16.85 35.14
C SER A 779 2.71 17.77 34.83
N VAL A 780 3.59 18.02 35.81
CA VAL A 780 4.82 18.82 35.66
C VAL A 780 6.03 17.98 36.09
N ALA A 781 7.14 18.15 35.39
CA ALA A 781 8.44 17.60 35.76
C ALA A 781 9.31 18.70 36.35
N ILE A 782 10.02 18.37 37.43
CA ILE A 782 11.04 19.22 38.04
C ILE A 782 12.39 18.80 37.48
N LEU A 783 13.12 19.74 36.92
CA LEU A 783 14.47 19.54 36.42
C LEU A 783 15.50 20.19 37.34
N THR A 784 16.55 19.44 37.67
CA THR A 784 17.70 19.95 38.42
C THR A 784 18.98 19.79 37.61
N ILE A 785 19.88 20.75 37.71
CA ILE A 785 21.14 20.77 36.97
C ILE A 785 22.03 19.62 37.47
N LYS A 786 22.68 18.90 36.54
CA LYS A 786 23.73 17.92 36.86
C LYS A 786 25.05 18.62 37.15
N ASN A 787 25.83 18.09 38.10
CA ASN A 787 27.14 18.62 38.48
C ASN A 787 28.04 18.90 37.26
N GLY A 788 28.77 20.03 37.28
CA GLY A 788 29.67 20.44 36.21
C GLY A 788 29.04 21.29 35.08
N ASN A 789 27.81 21.76 35.25
CA ASN A 789 27.15 22.68 34.31
C ASN A 789 27.03 24.11 34.89
N ARG A 790 27.00 25.13 34.01
CA ARG A 790 26.77 26.52 34.41
C ARG A 790 25.36 26.72 34.96
N LYS A 791 25.15 27.80 35.71
CA LYS A 791 23.82 28.24 36.14
C LYS A 791 22.92 28.51 34.93
N ILE A 792 21.66 28.14 35.07
CA ILE A 792 20.63 28.36 34.04
C ILE A 792 20.10 29.78 34.15
N THR A 793 19.91 30.42 33.00
CA THR A 793 19.40 31.78 32.88
C THR A 793 17.97 31.78 32.33
N GLU A 794 17.25 32.90 32.47
CA GLU A 794 15.93 33.06 31.84
C GLU A 794 15.99 32.97 30.31
N SER A 795 17.11 33.39 29.70
CA SER A 795 17.33 33.27 28.25
C SER A 795 17.36 31.80 27.80
N ASP A 796 18.01 30.92 28.59
CA ASP A 796 18.02 29.47 28.32
C ASP A 796 16.60 28.89 28.34
N LEU A 797 15.79 29.28 29.33
CA LEU A 797 14.39 28.83 29.43
C LEU A 797 13.52 29.43 28.32
N GLN A 798 13.79 30.68 27.93
CA GLN A 798 13.08 31.38 26.86
C GLN A 798 13.31 30.69 25.52
N TYR A 799 14.53 30.18 25.26
CA TYR A 799 14.86 29.46 24.03
C TYR A 799 13.94 28.26 23.80
N TYR A 800 13.52 27.56 24.86
CA TYR A 800 12.59 26.42 24.74
C TYR A 800 11.24 26.79 24.13
N SER A 801 10.82 28.05 24.27
CA SER A 801 9.56 28.57 23.74
C SER A 801 9.65 29.09 22.30
N THR A 802 10.83 29.07 21.68
CA THR A 802 11.06 29.53 20.29
C THR A 802 10.49 28.56 19.26
N ALA A 803 10.19 29.06 18.05
CA ALA A 803 9.73 28.21 16.96
C ALA A 803 10.78 27.17 16.53
N GLU A 804 12.06 27.54 16.57
CA GLU A 804 13.18 26.66 16.25
C GLU A 804 13.25 25.47 17.22
N TYR A 805 13.28 25.75 18.54
CA TYR A 805 13.36 24.68 19.54
C TYR A 805 12.12 23.79 19.53
N LYS A 806 10.92 24.34 19.30
CA LYS A 806 9.69 23.53 19.14
C LYS A 806 9.80 22.55 17.98
N LYS A 807 10.30 23.00 16.82
CA LYS A 807 10.50 22.13 15.67
C LYS A 807 11.57 21.07 15.95
N PHE A 808 12.68 21.45 16.57
CA PHE A 808 13.74 20.53 17.01
C PHE A 808 13.21 19.48 17.97
N TYR A 809 12.52 19.91 19.03
CA TYR A 809 11.99 19.04 20.05
C TYR A 809 10.90 18.13 19.50
N THR A 810 10.07 18.58 18.55
CA THR A 810 9.10 17.70 17.88
C THR A 810 9.78 16.52 17.18
N ILE A 811 10.92 16.76 16.51
CA ILE A 811 11.74 15.70 15.89
C ILE A 811 12.41 14.84 16.96
N ALA A 812 13.00 15.45 18.00
CA ALA A 812 13.59 14.75 19.16
C ALA A 812 12.62 13.78 19.83
N ARG A 813 11.32 14.08 19.71
CA ARG A 813 10.21 13.33 20.28
C ARG A 813 9.58 12.35 19.32
N ASN A 814 10.14 12.19 18.11
CA ASN A 814 9.59 11.40 17.02
C ASN A 814 8.11 11.73 16.74
N TYR A 815 7.72 13.00 16.84
CA TYR A 815 6.32 13.45 16.73
C TYR A 815 5.36 12.77 17.72
N GLY A 816 5.88 12.21 18.82
CA GLY A 816 5.09 11.52 19.82
C GLY A 816 4.20 12.47 20.62
N THR A 817 2.89 12.20 20.64
CA THR A 817 1.88 13.03 21.33
C THR A 817 1.48 12.48 22.70
N ARG A 818 1.67 11.18 22.94
CA ARG A 818 1.21 10.48 24.16
C ARG A 818 2.28 9.67 24.84
N SER A 819 3.29 9.24 24.10
CA SER A 819 4.11 8.09 24.51
C SER A 819 5.32 8.41 25.36
N LEU A 820 5.61 9.66 25.71
CA LEU A 820 6.72 9.89 26.64
C LEU A 820 6.49 11.02 27.63
N ASN A 821 6.54 10.68 28.92
CA ASN A 821 6.69 11.68 29.96
C ASN A 821 8.11 12.26 29.90
N ILE A 822 8.36 13.37 30.59
CA ILE A 822 9.75 13.77 30.83
C ILE A 822 10.33 12.75 31.81
N ASP A 823 11.33 12.01 31.34
CA ASP A 823 12.00 10.91 32.01
C ASP A 823 13.52 11.00 31.80
N LYS A 824 14.25 9.99 32.27
CA LYS A 824 15.73 9.98 32.20
C LYS A 824 16.28 10.06 30.77
N ASN A 825 15.53 9.58 29.77
CA ASN A 825 15.97 9.64 28.38
C ASN A 825 15.54 10.95 27.72
N SER A 826 14.29 11.34 27.86
CA SER A 826 13.76 12.52 27.16
C SER A 826 14.24 13.84 27.71
N VAL A 827 14.60 13.91 29.00
CA VAL A 827 15.23 15.09 29.59
C VAL A 827 16.56 15.45 28.92
N PHE A 828 17.24 14.47 28.30
CA PHE A 828 18.49 14.67 27.56
C PHE A 828 18.40 15.80 26.54
N PHE A 829 17.25 15.92 25.87
CA PHE A 829 17.04 16.89 24.78
C PHE A 829 16.78 18.31 25.28
N PHE A 830 16.53 18.52 26.58
CA PHE A 830 16.54 19.84 27.19
C PHE A 830 17.99 20.31 27.37
N GLY A 831 18.61 20.66 26.25
CA GLY A 831 19.94 21.24 26.20
C GLY A 831 19.91 22.75 26.39
N ILE A 832 21.09 23.35 26.57
CA ILE A 832 21.28 24.81 26.57
C ILE A 832 22.16 25.20 25.40
N LEU A 833 22.02 26.42 24.89
CA LEU A 833 22.92 26.92 23.85
C LEU A 833 24.36 26.94 24.37
N GLN A 834 25.27 26.41 23.55
CA GLN A 834 26.71 26.54 23.78
C GLN A 834 27.06 28.03 23.62
N GLN A 835 27.78 28.57 24.59
CA GLN A 835 28.25 29.96 24.59
C GLN A 835 29.60 30.05 23.88
#